data_AF-A6R6S0-F1
#
_entry.id   AF-A6R6S0-F1
#
_cell.length_a   1.000
_cell.length_b   1.000
_cell.length_c   1.000
_cell.angle_alpha   90.00
_cell.angle_beta   90.00
_cell.angle_gamma   90.00
#
_symmetry.space_group_name_H-M   'P 1'
#
loop_
_entity.id
_entity.type
_entity.pdbx_description
1 polymer ?
#
loop_
_entity_poly.entity_id
_entity_poly.type
_entity_poly.pdbx_seq_one_letter_code
_entity_poly.pdbx_strand_id
1 'polypeptide(L)'
;MYSDYYGQFASQLPRQIDAEDPSKSLNIDAILVFNDPRDWALDIQIIIDILLSSQGIIGTYSSKNNNPDLPNRGYQQDGQPPLYFSNPDLLWAAQYHQPRLGQGAFKASLEVYMIGDNPESDIQGANSYKSPVGTKWSSILLKSGVYSGGTPTWPPKVIVEGVKQAVEWSLAQSRWPLCKTPFKVNFVITKQNFRSLTPANSYAPCSFKRRRVTCRRNPLVLSPPLETPPPPSKSALKKAAKEREKAEKAAKRAAQEQAAAQASQAADFSKHLYGPIPDSADKVQVLNLLDLSEELCEKDVTVVARVDNARVQSAKLAFLMLRQQGKKMQAVVSASDEISRPMVKWIGGINVNSIVKVTAVVKKAEIPVTSATVKHLELHIRKVYLVAQASHMLPMQVKDAERPPPESVTEEVESEAPYVTLKTRLDNRVLDLQTEASQAITWISSGVAQLFMEYMLKSGSRWISTPKLTANASEGGAGVFEVTYFKRKAYLAQSPQLYKQMCIAGDMESVFEIGPVFRAEESNTHRHLTEFVGLDFEKTFQSHYHEVLEFAEDLLVFVLSELKIRFKKEIEVIQRSYPKAGDFRLPKDGKALRLKYMEGVALLKEAGVDVTEQERFENDLSTAMEKQLGRIIREKYDTDFYVLDKFPMAVRPFYTKPCPDDPTFSNSYDFFMRGEEIMSGAQRINEAKELEAAMSAKGLDPNAEGFEDYIGAFRQGCPPHAGGGLGLNRIVMFFLGLPNIRLATLFPRDPQRLRP
;
A
#
# COMPACT_ATOMS: atom_id res chain seq x y z
N MET A 1 -10.15 -2.69 -10.52
CA MET A 1 -8.92 -3.02 -9.77
C MET A 1 -8.38 -4.43 -10.07
N TYR A 2 -9.18 -5.37 -10.62
CA TYR A 2 -8.68 -6.70 -11.05
C TYR A 2 -8.85 -6.99 -12.55
N SER A 3 -9.30 -6.00 -13.34
CA SER A 3 -9.53 -6.15 -14.79
C SER A 3 -8.27 -6.58 -15.53
N ASP A 4 -7.10 -6.09 -15.11
CA ASP A 4 -5.83 -6.37 -15.80
C ASP A 4 -5.28 -7.77 -15.50
N TYR A 5 -5.56 -8.32 -14.32
CA TYR A 5 -5.17 -9.68 -13.95
C TYR A 5 -6.08 -10.71 -14.62
N TYR A 6 -7.40 -10.54 -14.49
CA TYR A 6 -8.34 -11.44 -15.14
C TYR A 6 -8.37 -11.27 -16.66
N GLY A 7 -8.13 -10.07 -17.19
CA GLY A 7 -8.08 -9.83 -18.63
C GLY A 7 -6.98 -10.61 -19.36
N GLN A 8 -5.99 -11.15 -18.64
CA GLN A 8 -4.93 -12.00 -19.22
C GLN A 8 -5.38 -13.44 -19.50
N PHE A 9 -6.43 -13.93 -18.82
CA PHE A 9 -6.89 -15.33 -18.96
C PHE A 9 -8.41 -15.51 -18.99
N ALA A 10 -9.19 -14.48 -18.70
CA ALA A 10 -10.63 -14.47 -18.84
C ALA A 10 -10.99 -14.19 -20.30
N SER A 11 -11.62 -15.16 -20.95
CA SER A 11 -12.23 -14.98 -22.26
C SER A 11 -13.54 -14.22 -22.15
N GLN A 12 -13.88 -13.42 -23.16
CA GLN A 12 -15.25 -12.93 -23.29
C GLN A 12 -16.22 -14.11 -23.37
N LEU A 13 -17.45 -13.91 -22.88
CA LEU A 13 -18.48 -14.92 -23.00
C LEU A 13 -18.67 -15.29 -24.49
N PRO A 14 -18.85 -16.58 -24.82
CA PRO A 14 -19.04 -17.03 -26.21
C PRO A 14 -20.23 -16.35 -26.91
N ARG A 15 -21.22 -15.90 -26.12
CA ARG A 15 -22.32 -15.01 -26.54
C ARG A 15 -22.49 -13.92 -25.50
N GLN A 16 -22.66 -12.68 -25.97
CA GLN A 16 -22.96 -11.53 -25.11
C GLN A 16 -24.42 -11.60 -24.63
N ILE A 17 -24.71 -10.91 -23.53
CA ILE A 17 -26.09 -10.77 -23.04
C ILE A 17 -26.79 -9.76 -23.95
N ASP A 18 -27.83 -10.19 -24.64
CA ASP A 18 -28.66 -9.35 -25.49
C ASP A 18 -29.89 -8.88 -24.69
N ALA A 19 -29.95 -7.58 -24.42
CA ALA A 19 -31.02 -6.98 -23.64
C ALA A 19 -32.31 -6.77 -24.44
N GLU A 20 -32.23 -6.78 -25.77
CA GLU A 20 -33.40 -6.59 -26.66
C GLU A 20 -33.99 -7.93 -27.10
N ASP A 21 -33.14 -8.95 -27.30
CA ASP A 21 -33.57 -10.31 -27.61
C ASP A 21 -32.86 -11.35 -26.73
N PRO A 22 -33.37 -11.58 -25.50
CA PRO A 22 -32.76 -12.50 -24.55
C PRO A 22 -32.57 -13.92 -25.08
N SER A 23 -33.32 -14.36 -26.11
CA SER A 23 -33.16 -15.69 -26.71
C SER A 23 -31.81 -15.90 -27.40
N LYS A 24 -31.11 -14.79 -27.74
CA LYS A 24 -29.75 -14.79 -28.30
C LYS A 24 -28.65 -14.77 -27.25
N SER A 25 -29.01 -14.57 -25.97
CA SER A 25 -28.06 -14.55 -24.85
C SER A 25 -27.44 -15.93 -24.60
N LEU A 26 -26.38 -15.93 -23.78
CA LEU A 26 -25.73 -17.15 -23.34
C LEU A 26 -26.70 -18.04 -22.54
N ASN A 27 -26.75 -19.31 -22.90
CA ASN A 27 -27.40 -20.35 -22.12
C ASN A 27 -26.38 -20.93 -21.11
N ILE A 28 -26.78 -21.03 -19.85
CA ILE A 28 -26.01 -21.64 -18.77
C ILE A 28 -26.62 -22.98 -18.40
N ASP A 29 -25.88 -24.07 -18.66
CA ASP A 29 -26.31 -25.44 -18.37
C ASP A 29 -26.00 -25.90 -16.94
N ALA A 30 -25.05 -25.27 -16.24
CA ALA A 30 -24.71 -25.56 -14.84
C ALA A 30 -24.03 -24.37 -14.16
N ILE A 31 -24.20 -24.24 -12.85
CA ILE A 31 -23.51 -23.25 -12.00
C ILE A 31 -22.56 -24.00 -11.06
N LEU A 32 -21.26 -23.66 -11.13
CA LEU A 32 -20.22 -24.32 -10.34
C LEU A 32 -19.49 -23.29 -9.47
N VAL A 33 -19.59 -23.43 -8.15
CA VAL A 33 -18.88 -22.59 -7.18
C VAL A 33 -17.65 -23.36 -6.68
N PHE A 34 -16.51 -23.08 -7.32
CA PHE A 34 -15.22 -23.71 -7.01
C PHE A 34 -14.35 -22.92 -6.03
N ASN A 35 -14.67 -21.65 -5.80
CA ASN A 35 -13.94 -20.77 -4.90
C ASN A 35 -14.92 -19.85 -4.13
N ASP A 36 -14.43 -19.27 -3.03
CA ASP A 36 -15.23 -18.35 -2.22
C ASP A 36 -15.62 -17.10 -3.03
N PRO A 37 -16.92 -16.71 -3.03
CA PRO A 37 -17.39 -15.49 -3.67
C PRO A 37 -16.73 -14.25 -3.06
N ARG A 38 -16.30 -13.33 -3.91
CA ARG A 38 -15.65 -12.07 -3.47
C ARG A 38 -16.66 -10.95 -3.24
N ASP A 39 -17.74 -10.97 -4.01
CA ASP A 39 -18.88 -10.06 -3.86
C ASP A 39 -20.13 -10.91 -3.72
N TRP A 40 -20.46 -11.23 -2.47
CA TRP A 40 -21.61 -12.10 -2.17
C TRP A 40 -22.91 -11.51 -2.70
N ALA A 41 -23.06 -10.19 -2.78
CA ALA A 41 -24.30 -9.57 -3.25
C ALA A 41 -24.47 -9.76 -4.76
N LEU A 42 -23.41 -9.48 -5.53
CA LEU A 42 -23.42 -9.68 -6.98
C LEU A 42 -23.57 -11.15 -7.35
N ASP A 43 -22.79 -12.02 -6.71
CA ASP A 43 -22.76 -13.45 -7.03
C ASP A 43 -24.11 -14.10 -6.67
N ILE A 44 -24.75 -13.72 -5.55
CA ILE A 44 -26.12 -14.16 -5.22
C ILE A 44 -27.13 -13.67 -6.26
N GLN A 45 -27.06 -12.40 -6.67
CA GLN A 45 -28.01 -11.82 -7.62
C GLN A 45 -27.94 -12.56 -8.97
N ILE A 46 -26.73 -12.81 -9.50
CA ILE A 46 -26.54 -13.54 -10.77
C ILE A 46 -27.05 -14.98 -10.66
N ILE A 47 -26.72 -15.68 -9.56
CA ILE A 47 -27.20 -17.05 -9.34
C ILE A 47 -28.73 -17.08 -9.28
N ILE A 48 -29.37 -16.14 -8.59
CA ILE A 48 -30.83 -16.05 -8.52
C ILE A 48 -31.43 -15.79 -9.91
N ASP A 49 -30.89 -14.84 -10.67
CA ASP A 49 -31.41 -14.51 -11.99
C ASP A 49 -31.34 -15.70 -12.95
N ILE A 50 -30.25 -16.47 -12.90
CA ILE A 50 -30.10 -17.70 -13.68
C ILE A 50 -31.05 -18.81 -13.19
N LEU A 51 -31.21 -18.99 -11.88
CA LEU A 51 -32.15 -19.99 -11.32
C LEU A 51 -33.62 -19.66 -11.58
N LEU A 52 -33.94 -18.40 -11.91
CA LEU A 52 -35.28 -17.94 -12.30
C LEU A 52 -35.46 -17.81 -13.81
N SER A 53 -34.41 -17.99 -14.61
CA SER A 53 -34.46 -17.87 -16.06
C SER A 53 -35.33 -18.95 -16.73
N SER A 54 -35.63 -18.78 -18.01
CA SER A 54 -36.15 -19.87 -18.86
C SER A 54 -34.96 -20.59 -19.50
N GLN A 55 -34.88 -21.91 -19.28
CA GLN A 55 -33.88 -22.81 -19.87
C GLN A 55 -32.42 -22.39 -19.64
N GLY A 56 -32.11 -21.65 -18.56
CA GLY A 56 -30.75 -21.20 -18.27
C GLY A 56 -30.30 -19.95 -19.05
N ILE A 57 -31.19 -19.33 -19.82
CA ILE A 57 -30.86 -18.20 -20.68
C ILE A 57 -30.88 -16.89 -19.87
N ILE A 58 -29.71 -16.28 -19.69
CA ILE A 58 -29.56 -15.07 -18.88
C ILE A 58 -30.37 -13.88 -19.45
N GLY A 59 -31.08 -13.18 -18.57
CA GLY A 59 -31.98 -12.07 -18.93
C GLY A 59 -33.43 -12.48 -19.25
N THR A 60 -33.73 -13.79 -19.25
CA THR A 60 -35.12 -14.28 -19.33
C THR A 60 -35.71 -14.52 -17.93
N TYR A 61 -37.04 -14.64 -17.85
CA TYR A 61 -37.74 -15.09 -16.64
C TYR A 61 -38.75 -16.17 -17.05
N SER A 62 -38.68 -17.35 -16.42
CA SER A 62 -39.58 -18.45 -16.79
C SER A 62 -41.04 -18.12 -16.46
N SER A 63 -41.92 -18.32 -17.43
CA SER A 63 -43.37 -18.20 -17.23
C SER A 63 -43.96 -19.29 -16.34
N LYS A 64 -43.21 -20.37 -16.10
CA LYS A 64 -43.57 -21.43 -15.13
C LYS A 64 -43.33 -20.97 -13.70
N ASN A 65 -42.43 -20.02 -13.46
CA ASN A 65 -42.18 -19.52 -12.11
C ASN A 65 -43.45 -18.93 -11.49
N ASN A 66 -43.69 -19.28 -10.23
CA ASN A 66 -44.86 -18.88 -9.47
C ASN A 66 -46.21 -19.37 -10.04
N ASN A 67 -46.22 -20.42 -10.88
CA ASN A 67 -47.43 -21.08 -11.34
C ASN A 67 -47.94 -22.07 -10.28
N PRO A 68 -49.04 -21.80 -9.58
CA PRO A 68 -49.52 -22.62 -8.46
C PRO A 68 -49.98 -24.03 -8.89
N ASP A 69 -50.25 -24.23 -10.18
CA ASP A 69 -50.75 -25.49 -10.73
C ASP A 69 -49.61 -26.46 -11.10
N LEU A 70 -48.34 -26.04 -10.97
CA LEU A 70 -47.15 -26.87 -11.17
C LEU A 70 -46.49 -27.23 -9.83
N PRO A 71 -45.81 -28.40 -9.70
CA PRO A 71 -45.00 -28.72 -8.52
C PRO A 71 -44.01 -27.58 -8.22
N ASN A 72 -43.61 -27.34 -6.97
CA ASN A 72 -42.72 -26.23 -6.60
C ASN A 72 -43.12 -24.86 -7.20
N ARG A 73 -44.42 -24.64 -7.45
CA ARG A 73 -44.94 -23.47 -8.18
C ARG A 73 -44.21 -23.18 -9.51
N GLY A 74 -43.78 -24.23 -10.21
CA GLY A 74 -43.06 -24.20 -11.48
C GLY A 74 -41.64 -23.60 -11.44
N TYR A 75 -41.09 -23.29 -10.26
CA TYR A 75 -39.68 -22.92 -10.13
C TYR A 75 -38.77 -24.12 -10.43
N GLN A 76 -37.70 -23.87 -11.19
CA GLN A 76 -36.73 -24.88 -11.65
C GLN A 76 -37.36 -26.02 -12.50
N GLN A 77 -38.46 -25.76 -13.20
CA GLN A 77 -39.15 -26.73 -14.07
C GLN A 77 -39.19 -26.30 -15.53
N ASP A 78 -38.27 -25.42 -15.88
CA ASP A 78 -38.11 -24.89 -17.21
C ASP A 78 -36.66 -25.00 -17.68
N GLY A 79 -35.98 -26.09 -17.33
CA GLY A 79 -34.60 -26.36 -17.77
C GLY A 79 -33.55 -25.42 -17.19
N GLN A 80 -33.79 -24.83 -16.01
CA GLN A 80 -32.80 -24.01 -15.32
C GLN A 80 -31.61 -24.86 -14.81
N PRO A 81 -30.40 -24.30 -14.75
CA PRO A 81 -29.21 -25.06 -14.43
C PRO A 81 -29.14 -25.49 -12.95
N PRO A 82 -28.56 -26.68 -12.67
CA PRO A 82 -28.19 -27.08 -11.32
C PRO A 82 -27.03 -26.24 -10.75
N LEU A 83 -26.98 -26.11 -9.42
CA LEU A 83 -25.96 -25.38 -8.66
C LEU A 83 -25.13 -26.32 -7.78
N TYR A 84 -23.81 -26.30 -7.94
CA TYR A 84 -22.87 -27.15 -7.20
C TYR A 84 -21.82 -26.34 -6.44
N PHE A 85 -21.44 -26.82 -5.27
CA PHE A 85 -20.38 -26.25 -4.43
C PHE A 85 -19.24 -27.26 -4.27
N SER A 86 -18.01 -26.79 -4.38
CA SER A 86 -16.82 -27.66 -4.26
C SER A 86 -16.44 -27.98 -2.82
N ASN A 87 -16.75 -27.10 -1.86
CA ASN A 87 -16.39 -27.26 -0.45
C ASN A 87 -17.54 -26.83 0.50
N PRO A 88 -17.91 -27.63 1.51
CA PRO A 88 -18.92 -27.27 2.52
C PRO A 88 -18.39 -26.47 3.74
N ASP A 89 -17.12 -26.05 3.76
CA ASP A 89 -16.50 -25.39 4.92
C ASP A 89 -17.09 -24.01 5.25
N LEU A 90 -17.65 -23.85 6.45
CA LEU A 90 -18.20 -22.57 6.95
C LEU A 90 -17.10 -21.53 7.14
N LEU A 91 -16.00 -21.95 7.75
CA LEU A 91 -14.83 -21.14 7.99
C LEU A 91 -13.64 -21.86 7.38
N TRP A 92 -12.82 -21.12 6.66
CA TRP A 92 -11.55 -21.65 6.17
C TRP A 92 -10.39 -20.89 6.78
N ALA A 93 -9.34 -21.65 7.10
CA ALA A 93 -8.10 -21.10 7.62
C ALA A 93 -7.30 -20.48 6.47
N ALA A 94 -7.30 -19.16 6.42
CA ALA A 94 -6.39 -18.39 5.56
C ALA A 94 -5.14 -17.99 6.38
N GLN A 95 -4.10 -17.45 5.73
CA GLN A 95 -2.97 -16.79 6.40
C GLN A 95 -3.37 -15.52 7.20
N TYR A 96 -4.66 -15.30 7.43
CA TYR A 96 -5.22 -14.18 8.17
C TYR A 96 -5.51 -14.62 9.60
N HIS A 97 -5.22 -13.77 10.58
CA HIS A 97 -5.36 -14.08 12.01
C HIS A 97 -6.80 -14.42 12.47
N GLN A 98 -7.81 -14.14 11.64
CA GLN A 98 -9.19 -14.56 11.85
C GLN A 98 -9.66 -15.48 10.71
N PRO A 99 -10.30 -16.62 11.03
CA PRO A 99 -10.93 -17.47 10.03
C PRO A 99 -11.94 -16.68 9.18
N ARG A 100 -11.98 -16.94 7.88
CA ARG A 100 -12.90 -16.27 6.96
C ARG A 100 -14.08 -17.16 6.63
N LEU A 101 -15.22 -16.54 6.34
CA LEU A 101 -16.40 -17.25 5.84
C LEU A 101 -16.08 -17.88 4.48
N GLY A 102 -16.18 -19.20 4.39
CA GLY A 102 -15.93 -19.99 3.19
C GLY A 102 -17.20 -20.34 2.42
N GLN A 103 -17.07 -21.19 1.40
CA GLN A 103 -18.16 -21.68 0.56
C GLN A 103 -19.33 -22.27 1.37
N GLY A 104 -19.05 -22.91 2.51
CA GLY A 104 -20.08 -23.41 3.42
C GLY A 104 -20.91 -22.30 4.06
N ALA A 105 -20.32 -21.17 4.40
CA ALA A 105 -21.05 -20.02 4.95
C ALA A 105 -21.85 -19.30 3.86
N PHE A 106 -21.31 -19.25 2.64
CA PHE A 106 -22.05 -18.77 1.48
C PHE A 106 -23.23 -19.69 1.16
N LYS A 107 -23.04 -21.01 1.20
CA LYS A 107 -24.11 -22.00 1.11
C LYS A 107 -25.13 -21.86 2.23
N ALA A 108 -24.70 -21.63 3.47
CA ALA A 108 -25.58 -21.43 4.62
C ALA A 108 -26.37 -20.13 4.56
N SER A 109 -25.85 -19.09 3.88
CA SER A 109 -26.64 -17.88 3.58
C SER A 109 -27.83 -18.16 2.64
N LEU A 110 -27.89 -19.37 2.08
CA LEU A 110 -29.02 -19.90 1.31
C LEU A 110 -29.93 -20.84 2.17
N GLU A 111 -29.68 -21.03 3.48
CA GLU A 111 -30.55 -21.74 4.47
C GLU A 111 -31.49 -20.80 5.24
N VAL A 112 -32.70 -21.27 5.64
CA VAL A 112 -33.79 -20.37 6.08
C VAL A 112 -34.46 -20.82 7.39
N TYR A 113 -34.45 -19.93 8.40
CA TYR A 113 -35.32 -20.00 9.58
C TYR A 113 -36.52 -19.08 9.36
N MET A 114 -37.72 -19.65 9.28
CA MET A 114 -38.94 -18.88 9.08
C MET A 114 -39.54 -18.55 10.44
N ILE A 115 -39.33 -17.31 10.88
CA ILE A 115 -39.87 -16.77 12.13
C ILE A 115 -41.12 -15.96 11.78
N GLY A 116 -42.27 -16.40 12.25
CA GLY A 116 -43.55 -15.77 11.94
C GLY A 116 -44.57 -15.95 13.04
N ASP A 117 -45.63 -15.16 13.00
CA ASP A 117 -46.70 -15.15 13.99
C ASP A 117 -48.02 -15.71 13.47
N ASN A 118 -48.07 -16.13 12.20
CA ASN A 118 -49.26 -16.69 11.58
C ASN A 118 -49.08 -18.20 11.28
N PRO A 119 -49.77 -19.09 11.98
CA PRO A 119 -49.67 -20.54 11.78
C PRO A 119 -50.05 -20.99 10.37
N GLU A 120 -51.04 -20.33 9.75
CA GLU A 120 -51.63 -20.67 8.47
C GLU A 120 -50.79 -20.19 7.28
N SER A 121 -49.96 -19.15 7.43
CA SER A 121 -49.04 -18.71 6.37
C SER A 121 -47.59 -19.09 6.63
N ASP A 122 -47.08 -18.79 7.82
CA ASP A 122 -45.65 -18.79 8.07
C ASP A 122 -45.19 -20.19 8.45
N ILE A 123 -45.94 -20.85 9.34
CA ILE A 123 -45.61 -22.18 9.83
C ILE A 123 -46.01 -23.25 8.81
N GLN A 124 -47.19 -23.13 8.21
CA GLN A 124 -47.56 -23.97 7.08
C GLN A 124 -46.57 -23.82 5.92
N GLY A 125 -46.21 -22.59 5.54
CA GLY A 125 -45.29 -22.31 4.44
C GLY A 125 -43.91 -22.93 4.67
N ALA A 126 -43.35 -22.76 5.87
CA ALA A 126 -42.05 -23.33 6.21
C ALA A 126 -42.07 -24.86 6.38
N ASN A 127 -43.13 -25.43 6.93
CA ASN A 127 -43.24 -26.89 7.12
C ASN A 127 -43.56 -27.65 5.83
N SER A 128 -44.28 -27.02 4.90
CA SER A 128 -44.64 -27.62 3.62
C SER A 128 -43.55 -27.47 2.55
N TYR A 129 -42.56 -26.60 2.78
CA TYR A 129 -41.40 -26.47 1.92
C TYR A 129 -40.45 -27.66 2.05
N LYS A 130 -40.17 -28.35 0.93
CA LYS A 130 -39.13 -29.38 0.84
C LYS A 130 -38.04 -28.89 -0.11
N SER A 131 -36.83 -28.67 0.40
CA SER A 131 -35.71 -28.18 -0.43
C SER A 131 -35.22 -29.24 -1.42
N PRO A 132 -35.10 -28.92 -2.71
CA PRO A 132 -34.52 -29.82 -3.72
C PRO A 132 -33.00 -30.02 -3.61
N VAL A 133 -32.30 -29.23 -2.79
CA VAL A 133 -30.83 -29.31 -2.58
C VAL A 133 -30.46 -29.68 -1.13
N GLY A 134 -31.43 -30.13 -0.34
CA GLY A 134 -31.24 -30.56 1.05
C GLY A 134 -31.27 -29.44 2.12
N THR A 135 -31.56 -28.20 1.73
CA THR A 135 -31.70 -27.03 2.63
C THR A 135 -32.80 -27.25 3.67
N LYS A 136 -32.45 -27.15 4.95
CA LYS A 136 -33.40 -27.38 6.04
C LYS A 136 -34.14 -26.09 6.40
N TRP A 137 -35.46 -26.08 6.30
CA TRP A 137 -36.29 -24.99 6.80
C TRP A 137 -36.82 -25.34 8.19
N SER A 138 -36.66 -24.42 9.14
CA SER A 138 -37.17 -24.59 10.51
C SER A 138 -38.16 -23.49 10.83
N SER A 139 -39.40 -23.89 11.13
CA SER A 139 -40.50 -23.00 11.47
C SER A 139 -40.48 -22.64 12.96
N ILE A 140 -40.55 -21.34 13.26
CA ILE A 140 -40.59 -20.83 14.64
C ILE A 140 -41.81 -19.91 14.76
N LEU A 141 -42.76 -20.29 15.61
CA LEU A 141 -43.99 -19.53 15.81
C LEU A 141 -43.83 -18.55 16.97
N LEU A 142 -44.12 -17.28 16.72
CA LEU A 142 -44.16 -16.26 17.75
C LEU A 142 -45.53 -16.16 18.38
N LYS A 143 -45.60 -16.04 19.71
CA LYS A 143 -46.82 -15.66 20.46
C LYS A 143 -47.02 -14.14 20.47
N SER A 144 -46.88 -13.50 19.32
CA SER A 144 -47.03 -12.06 19.21
C SER A 144 -47.68 -11.73 17.89
N GLY A 145 -48.81 -11.02 17.89
CA GLY A 145 -49.53 -10.65 16.66
C GLY A 145 -50.69 -11.59 16.37
N VAL A 146 -50.66 -12.31 15.24
CA VAL A 146 -51.82 -13.10 14.75
C VAL A 146 -52.12 -14.32 15.63
N TYR A 147 -51.10 -15.03 16.08
CA TYR A 147 -51.25 -16.17 16.98
C TYR A 147 -51.35 -15.73 18.45
N SER A 148 -52.52 -15.94 19.04
CA SER A 148 -52.87 -15.52 20.40
C SER A 148 -52.89 -16.65 21.44
N GLY A 149 -52.41 -17.85 21.08
CA GLY A 149 -52.35 -19.04 21.94
C GLY A 149 -53.26 -20.19 21.50
N GLY A 150 -53.13 -21.35 22.15
CA GLY A 150 -53.81 -22.62 21.78
C GLY A 150 -52.94 -23.53 20.88
N THR A 151 -53.40 -24.75 20.56
CA THR A 151 -52.60 -25.68 19.72
C THR A 151 -52.65 -25.23 18.25
N PRO A 152 -51.52 -24.88 17.60
CA PRO A 152 -51.53 -24.45 16.21
C PRO A 152 -51.86 -25.61 15.26
N THR A 153 -52.62 -25.32 14.22
CA THR A 153 -53.05 -26.28 13.18
C THR A 153 -51.87 -26.97 12.49
N TRP A 154 -50.76 -26.23 12.30
CA TRP A 154 -49.49 -26.76 11.78
C TRP A 154 -48.44 -26.69 12.89
N PRO A 155 -47.86 -27.83 13.33
CA PRO A 155 -46.94 -27.83 14.46
C PRO A 155 -45.60 -27.17 14.08
N PRO A 156 -45.22 -26.03 14.69
CA PRO A 156 -43.92 -25.44 14.47
C PRO A 156 -42.82 -26.24 15.18
N LYS A 157 -41.55 -25.98 14.87
CA LYS A 157 -40.43 -26.61 15.59
C LYS A 157 -40.30 -26.10 17.03
N VAL A 158 -40.66 -24.85 17.28
CA VAL A 158 -40.78 -24.27 18.61
C VAL A 158 -41.77 -23.11 18.59
N ILE A 159 -42.37 -22.83 19.74
CA ILE A 159 -43.21 -21.65 19.99
C ILE A 159 -42.48 -20.78 21.01
N VAL A 160 -42.26 -19.51 20.71
CA VAL A 160 -41.52 -18.57 21.57
C VAL A 160 -42.26 -17.25 21.74
N GLU A 161 -41.97 -16.51 22.81
CA GLU A 161 -42.71 -15.30 23.17
C GLU A 161 -42.37 -14.09 22.28
N GLY A 162 -41.26 -14.13 21.55
CA GLY A 162 -40.86 -13.06 20.64
C GLY A 162 -39.58 -13.32 19.86
N VAL A 163 -39.27 -12.41 18.94
CA VAL A 163 -38.17 -12.56 17.96
C VAL A 163 -36.82 -12.82 18.63
N LYS A 164 -36.53 -12.19 19.77
CA LYS A 164 -35.26 -12.40 20.50
C LYS A 164 -35.07 -13.88 20.89
N GLN A 165 -36.10 -14.50 21.46
CA GLN A 165 -36.06 -15.92 21.84
C GLN A 165 -36.02 -16.84 20.62
N ALA A 166 -36.66 -16.45 19.51
CA ALA A 166 -36.58 -17.20 18.26
C ALA A 166 -35.14 -17.26 17.71
N VAL A 167 -34.42 -16.12 17.78
CA VAL A 167 -33.01 -16.04 17.40
C VAL A 167 -32.14 -16.86 18.35
N GLU A 168 -32.30 -16.70 19.67
CA GLU A 168 -31.54 -17.47 20.68
C GLU A 168 -31.74 -18.99 20.52
N TRP A 169 -32.96 -19.44 20.25
CA TRP A 169 -33.25 -20.85 19.98
C TRP A 169 -32.65 -21.33 18.66
N SER A 170 -32.72 -20.54 17.59
CA SER A 170 -32.11 -20.88 16.29
C SER A 170 -30.60 -21.07 16.41
N LEU A 171 -29.94 -20.19 17.17
CA LEU A 171 -28.51 -20.27 17.47
C LEU A 171 -28.18 -21.54 18.27
N ALA A 172 -28.97 -21.89 19.28
CA ALA A 172 -28.76 -23.11 20.07
C ALA A 172 -28.96 -24.40 19.25
N GLN A 173 -29.95 -24.44 18.35
CA GLN A 173 -30.24 -25.60 17.49
C GLN A 173 -29.23 -25.80 16.37
N SER A 174 -28.54 -24.73 15.95
CA SER A 174 -27.48 -24.80 14.93
C SER A 174 -26.20 -25.54 15.40
N ARG A 175 -26.14 -25.99 16.66
CA ARG A 175 -24.97 -26.61 17.32
C ARG A 175 -23.70 -25.74 17.28
N TRP A 176 -23.89 -24.43 17.30
CA TRP A 176 -22.84 -23.45 17.54
C TRP A 176 -22.19 -23.72 18.91
N PRO A 177 -20.84 -23.75 19.07
CA PRO A 177 -20.24 -23.72 20.40
C PRO A 177 -20.57 -22.37 21.06
N LEU A 178 -21.53 -22.38 22.00
CA LEU A 178 -21.83 -21.24 22.84
C LEU A 178 -20.62 -21.01 23.76
N CYS A 179 -19.84 -19.97 23.46
CA CYS A 179 -18.82 -19.47 24.38
C CYS A 179 -19.50 -19.17 25.73
N LYS A 180 -18.92 -19.63 26.86
CA LYS A 180 -19.47 -19.53 28.24
C LYS A 180 -19.55 -18.09 28.80
N THR A 181 -19.74 -17.11 27.94
CA THR A 181 -20.00 -15.72 28.28
C THR A 181 -21.37 -15.35 27.71
N PRO A 182 -22.31 -14.87 28.52
CA PRO A 182 -23.66 -14.55 28.04
C PRO A 182 -23.58 -13.52 26.91
N PHE A 183 -24.11 -13.87 25.74
CA PHE A 183 -24.31 -12.94 24.62
C PHE A 183 -25.22 -11.79 25.10
N LYS A 184 -24.64 -10.61 25.33
CA LYS A 184 -25.43 -9.36 25.36
C LYS A 184 -25.81 -9.02 23.92
N VAL A 185 -26.96 -9.51 23.47
CA VAL A 185 -27.60 -9.02 22.23
C VAL A 185 -28.08 -7.59 22.47
N ASN A 186 -27.20 -6.62 22.26
CA ASN A 186 -27.50 -5.19 22.30
C ASN A 186 -27.53 -4.61 20.88
N PHE A 187 -28.25 -5.23 19.95
CA PHE A 187 -28.58 -4.58 18.67
C PHE A 187 -29.94 -5.06 18.16
N VAL A 188 -30.98 -4.27 18.43
CA VAL A 188 -32.16 -4.23 17.57
C VAL A 188 -31.84 -3.18 16.50
N ILE A 189 -31.47 -3.65 15.29
CA ILE A 189 -31.28 -2.74 14.15
C ILE A 189 -32.68 -2.37 13.65
N THR A 190 -33.23 -1.26 14.16
CA THR A 190 -34.35 -0.58 13.49
C THR A 190 -33.80 0.33 12.40
N LYS A 191 -34.63 0.58 11.38
CA LYS A 191 -34.33 1.38 10.17
C LYS A 191 -33.86 2.83 10.44
N GLN A 192 -33.74 3.25 11.70
CA GLN A 192 -33.37 4.61 12.13
C GLN A 192 -31.88 4.78 12.50
N ASN A 193 -31.11 3.72 12.77
CA ASN A 193 -29.75 3.86 13.32
C ASN A 193 -28.59 3.82 12.30
N PHE A 194 -28.85 4.00 11.01
CA PHE A 194 -27.80 4.06 9.97
C PHE A 194 -27.68 5.44 9.29
N ARG A 195 -28.23 6.51 9.89
CA ARG A 195 -28.24 7.86 9.31
C ARG A 195 -27.16 8.83 9.81
N SER A 196 -26.18 8.40 10.60
CA SER A 196 -25.11 9.29 11.11
C SER A 196 -23.70 9.01 10.59
N LEU A 197 -23.52 8.14 9.60
CA LEU A 197 -22.22 7.93 8.94
C LEU A 197 -22.40 7.83 7.43
N THR A 198 -22.67 8.95 6.77
CA THR A 198 -22.38 9.21 5.33
C THR A 198 -22.78 10.66 4.99
N PRO A 199 -21.89 11.50 4.43
CA PRO A 199 -22.30 12.70 3.72
C PRO A 199 -22.71 12.36 2.27
N ALA A 200 -23.97 12.73 2.00
CA ALA A 200 -24.70 12.98 0.77
C ALA A 200 -24.04 12.92 -0.63
N ASN A 201 -24.94 12.52 -1.57
CA ASN A 201 -25.01 12.73 -3.04
C ASN A 201 -24.29 11.70 -3.93
N SER A 202 -24.88 11.15 -5.00
CA SER A 202 -26.20 11.30 -5.62
C SER A 202 -26.34 10.27 -6.75
N TYR A 203 -27.39 9.44 -6.77
CA TYR A 203 -27.94 8.88 -8.01
C TYR A 203 -29.46 9.03 -7.97
N ALA A 204 -30.01 9.55 -9.06
CA ALA A 204 -31.39 9.98 -9.22
C ALA A 204 -32.40 8.79 -9.21
N PRO A 205 -33.66 9.01 -8.80
CA PRO A 205 -34.65 7.95 -8.72
C PRO A 205 -35.30 7.68 -10.08
N CYS A 206 -35.19 6.43 -10.58
CA CYS A 206 -36.07 5.94 -11.64
C CYS A 206 -37.37 5.43 -11.01
N SER A 207 -38.50 6.02 -11.40
CA SER A 207 -39.82 5.74 -10.86
C SER A 207 -40.44 4.48 -11.50
N PHE A 208 -40.53 3.38 -10.75
CA PHE A 208 -41.44 2.28 -11.07
C PHE A 208 -42.62 2.26 -10.09
N LYS A 209 -43.80 2.64 -10.59
CA LYS A 209 -45.08 2.53 -9.88
C LYS A 209 -45.44 1.05 -9.75
N ARG A 210 -45.39 0.50 -8.52
CA ARG A 210 -46.06 -0.76 -8.18
C ARG A 210 -47.58 -0.57 -8.19
N ARG A 211 -48.27 -1.07 -9.21
CA ARG A 211 -49.71 -1.39 -9.11
C ARG A 211 -49.83 -2.82 -8.57
N ARG A 212 -50.57 -2.99 -7.47
CA ARG A 212 -51.08 -4.29 -7.01
C ARG A 212 -52.09 -4.81 -8.04
N VAL A 213 -51.92 -6.05 -8.50
CA VAL A 213 -52.98 -6.84 -9.13
C VAL A 213 -53.40 -7.91 -8.12
N THR A 214 -54.64 -7.83 -7.65
CA THR A 214 -55.30 -8.88 -6.88
C THR A 214 -55.98 -9.86 -7.85
N CYS A 215 -55.76 -11.15 -7.67
CA CYS A 215 -56.40 -12.22 -8.41
C CYS A 215 -57.69 -12.65 -7.68
N ARG A 216 -58.84 -12.65 -8.35
CA ARG A 216 -60.02 -13.46 -7.98
C ARG A 216 -60.54 -14.17 -9.23
N ARG A 217 -60.59 -15.51 -9.18
CA ARG A 217 -61.35 -16.38 -10.09
C ARG A 217 -62.83 -16.29 -9.72
N ASN A 218 -63.75 -16.25 -10.70
CA ASN A 218 -64.97 -17.08 -10.74
C ASN A 218 -65.78 -16.92 -12.05
N PRO A 219 -66.65 -17.90 -12.40
CA PRO A 219 -66.98 -18.29 -13.77
C PRO A 219 -68.22 -17.60 -14.39
N LEU A 220 -68.40 -17.79 -15.71
CA LEU A 220 -69.56 -17.38 -16.56
C LEU A 220 -70.89 -18.02 -16.04
N VAL A 221 -72.13 -17.50 -16.18
CA VAL A 221 -72.86 -16.79 -17.27
C VAL A 221 -74.13 -16.06 -16.71
N LEU A 222 -74.66 -15.06 -17.45
CA LEU A 222 -76.07 -14.54 -17.60
C LEU A 222 -76.51 -13.16 -16.99
N SER A 223 -76.47 -12.11 -17.85
CA SER A 223 -77.42 -10.99 -18.13
C SER A 223 -77.79 -9.89 -17.05
N PRO A 224 -78.38 -8.70 -17.40
CA PRO A 224 -77.94 -7.29 -17.09
C PRO A 224 -78.84 -6.55 -16.02
N PRO A 225 -78.83 -5.20 -15.74
CA PRO A 225 -78.12 -4.05 -16.34
C PRO A 225 -77.39 -3.07 -15.36
N LEU A 226 -76.85 -1.99 -15.96
CA LEU A 226 -76.09 -0.82 -15.50
C LEU A 226 -76.47 -0.11 -14.18
N GLU A 227 -75.45 0.27 -13.39
CA GLU A 227 -75.42 1.51 -12.57
C GLU A 227 -74.00 2.16 -12.60
N THR A 228 -73.97 3.49 -12.77
CA THR A 228 -72.77 4.35 -12.88
C THR A 228 -72.13 4.71 -11.52
N PRO A 229 -70.79 4.71 -11.35
CA PRO A 229 -70.16 5.20 -10.12
C PRO A 229 -69.88 6.73 -10.13
N PRO A 230 -69.79 7.38 -8.94
CA PRO A 230 -69.80 8.84 -8.77
C PRO A 230 -68.44 9.53 -9.04
N PRO A 231 -68.42 10.87 -9.21
CA PRO A 231 -67.21 11.60 -9.60
C PRO A 231 -66.17 11.71 -8.46
N PRO A 232 -64.86 11.86 -8.80
CA PRO A 232 -63.78 11.91 -7.81
C PRO A 232 -63.82 13.18 -6.94
N SER A 233 -63.45 13.03 -5.67
CA SER A 233 -63.53 14.08 -4.65
C SER A 233 -62.54 15.25 -4.88
N LYS A 234 -62.94 16.45 -4.44
CA LYS A 234 -62.17 17.72 -4.57
C LYS A 234 -60.73 17.66 -4.04
N SER A 235 -60.40 16.73 -3.13
CA SER A 235 -59.04 16.59 -2.58
C SER A 235 -58.09 15.84 -3.53
N ALA A 236 -58.59 14.86 -4.29
CA ALA A 236 -57.80 14.11 -5.27
C ALA A 236 -57.40 15.00 -6.46
N LEU A 237 -58.29 15.89 -6.89
CA LEU A 237 -58.04 16.87 -7.96
C LEU A 237 -57.00 17.93 -7.55
N LYS A 238 -57.01 18.41 -6.30
CA LYS A 238 -56.01 19.35 -5.78
C LYS A 238 -54.61 18.75 -5.66
N LYS A 239 -54.50 17.47 -5.26
CA LYS A 239 -53.20 16.79 -5.14
C LYS A 239 -52.57 16.52 -6.51
N ALA A 240 -53.36 16.10 -7.49
CA ALA A 240 -52.92 15.89 -8.85
C ALA A 240 -52.47 17.20 -9.54
N ALA A 241 -53.17 18.32 -9.27
CA ALA A 241 -52.78 19.64 -9.79
C ALA A 241 -51.42 20.11 -9.23
N LYS A 242 -51.18 19.92 -7.92
CA LYS A 242 -49.91 20.30 -7.27
C LYS A 242 -48.72 19.45 -7.73
N GLU A 243 -48.94 18.16 -8.00
CA GLU A 243 -47.91 17.27 -8.57
C GLU A 243 -47.60 17.63 -10.03
N ARG A 244 -48.60 18.01 -10.84
CA ARG A 244 -48.40 18.52 -12.21
C ARG A 244 -47.64 19.84 -12.22
N GLU A 245 -47.97 20.79 -11.36
CA GLU A 245 -47.25 22.08 -11.28
C GLU A 245 -45.79 21.89 -10.84
N LYS A 246 -45.52 20.95 -9.92
CA LYS A 246 -44.15 20.61 -9.50
C LYS A 246 -43.36 19.92 -10.62
N ALA A 247 -44.01 19.03 -11.39
CA ALA A 247 -43.41 18.38 -12.55
C ALA A 247 -43.14 19.39 -13.69
N GLU A 248 -44.04 20.34 -13.95
CA GLU A 248 -43.83 21.41 -14.93
C GLU A 248 -42.72 22.36 -14.52
N LYS A 249 -42.62 22.74 -13.23
CA LYS A 249 -41.51 23.55 -12.73
C LYS A 249 -40.17 22.82 -12.85
N ALA A 250 -40.15 21.52 -12.58
CA ALA A 250 -38.95 20.69 -12.76
C ALA A 250 -38.57 20.55 -14.25
N ALA A 251 -39.54 20.32 -15.13
CA ALA A 251 -39.33 20.22 -16.57
C ALA A 251 -38.87 21.55 -17.18
N LYS A 252 -39.43 22.69 -16.76
CA LYS A 252 -38.97 24.03 -17.18
C LYS A 252 -37.55 24.33 -16.72
N ARG A 253 -37.18 23.91 -15.51
CA ARG A 253 -35.81 24.07 -14.99
C ARG A 253 -34.81 23.17 -15.74
N ALA A 254 -35.18 21.93 -16.03
CA ALA A 254 -34.37 21.02 -16.85
C ALA A 254 -34.23 21.51 -18.30
N ALA A 255 -35.31 22.06 -18.89
CA ALA A 255 -35.27 22.65 -20.23
C ALA A 255 -34.43 23.94 -20.26
N GLN A 256 -34.48 24.77 -19.22
CA GLN A 256 -33.59 25.93 -19.08
C GLN A 256 -32.12 25.53 -18.89
N GLU A 257 -31.83 24.48 -18.11
CA GLU A 257 -30.47 23.95 -17.96
C GLU A 257 -29.94 23.34 -19.27
N GLN A 258 -30.78 22.61 -20.01
CA GLN A 258 -30.44 22.08 -21.34
C GLN A 258 -30.23 23.20 -22.37
N ALA A 259 -31.09 24.21 -22.38
CA ALA A 259 -30.94 25.38 -23.27
C ALA A 259 -29.69 26.20 -22.92
N ALA A 260 -29.35 26.37 -21.63
CA ALA A 260 -28.13 27.04 -21.18
C ALA A 260 -26.86 26.22 -21.49
N ALA A 261 -26.94 24.88 -21.44
CA ALA A 261 -25.86 23.98 -21.83
C ALA A 261 -25.61 24.01 -23.35
N GLN A 262 -26.68 24.04 -24.16
CA GLN A 262 -26.58 24.17 -25.62
C GLN A 262 -26.06 25.56 -26.04
N ALA A 263 -26.49 26.64 -25.38
CA ALA A 263 -25.96 27.99 -25.61
C ALA A 263 -24.49 28.13 -25.20
N SER A 264 -24.04 27.41 -24.15
CA SER A 264 -22.63 27.39 -23.74
C SER A 264 -21.74 26.56 -24.68
N GLN A 265 -22.25 25.49 -25.30
CA GLN A 265 -21.53 24.72 -26.32
C GLN A 265 -21.35 25.49 -27.63
N ALA A 266 -22.32 26.32 -28.01
CA ALA A 266 -22.19 27.21 -29.17
C ALA A 266 -21.20 28.37 -28.96
N ALA A 267 -20.73 28.60 -27.72
CA ALA A 267 -19.87 29.72 -27.34
C ALA A 267 -18.42 29.30 -26.94
N ASP A 268 -18.07 28.02 -27.04
CA ASP A 268 -16.75 27.52 -26.63
C ASP A 268 -15.74 27.47 -27.80
N PHE A 269 -15.26 28.66 -28.20
CA PHE A 269 -14.33 28.83 -29.32
C PHE A 269 -12.92 28.23 -29.07
N SER A 270 -12.55 27.97 -27.81
CA SER A 270 -11.24 27.44 -27.43
C SER A 270 -11.23 25.92 -27.22
N LYS A 271 -12.25 25.19 -27.69
CA LYS A 271 -12.41 23.74 -27.46
C LYS A 271 -11.21 22.89 -27.89
N HIS A 272 -10.50 23.31 -28.93
CA HIS A 272 -9.32 22.62 -29.46
C HIS A 272 -8.05 22.84 -28.60
N LEU A 273 -8.08 23.79 -27.66
CA LEU A 273 -6.95 24.14 -26.79
C LEU A 273 -6.96 23.38 -25.46
N TYR A 274 -8.02 22.63 -25.15
CA TYR A 274 -8.11 21.88 -23.91
C TYR A 274 -8.90 20.58 -24.00
N GLY A 275 -8.70 19.68 -23.03
CA GLY A 275 -9.39 18.38 -22.98
C GLY A 275 -8.41 17.21 -22.90
N PRO A 276 -8.82 15.98 -23.28
CA PRO A 276 -7.89 14.86 -23.40
C PRO A 276 -6.84 15.17 -24.45
N ILE A 277 -5.62 14.65 -24.26
CA ILE A 277 -4.56 14.81 -25.26
C ILE A 277 -5.01 14.19 -26.60
N PRO A 278 -4.90 14.93 -27.72
CA PRO A 278 -5.23 14.36 -29.03
C PRO A 278 -4.14 13.38 -29.44
N ASP A 279 -4.53 12.34 -30.19
CA ASP A 279 -3.59 11.46 -30.87
C ASP A 279 -2.92 12.25 -32.02
N SER A 280 -1.74 12.79 -31.74
CA SER A 280 -0.93 13.54 -32.71
C SER A 280 0.35 12.80 -33.05
N ALA A 281 0.72 12.79 -34.33
CA ALA A 281 2.00 12.30 -34.82
C ALA A 281 3.18 13.26 -34.54
N ASP A 282 2.90 14.53 -34.19
CA ASP A 282 3.93 15.55 -34.06
C ASP A 282 4.65 15.50 -32.69
N LYS A 283 5.96 15.33 -32.75
CA LYS A 283 6.84 15.43 -31.58
C LYS A 283 7.01 16.90 -31.18
N VAL A 284 6.32 17.31 -30.12
CA VAL A 284 6.49 18.63 -29.51
C VAL A 284 7.64 18.58 -28.50
N GLN A 285 8.53 19.58 -28.53
CA GLN A 285 9.57 19.74 -27.51
C GLN A 285 8.93 20.05 -26.15
N VAL A 286 9.25 19.25 -25.14
CA VAL A 286 8.79 19.43 -23.76
C VAL A 286 9.99 19.82 -22.90
N LEU A 287 9.88 20.92 -22.16
CA LEU A 287 10.89 21.39 -21.23
C LEU A 287 10.61 20.87 -19.82
N ASN A 288 11.65 20.73 -19.00
CA ASN A 288 11.50 20.53 -17.57
C ASN A 288 11.08 21.86 -16.92
N LEU A 289 10.12 21.81 -16.00
CA LEU A 289 9.66 22.96 -15.23
C LEU A 289 10.82 23.68 -14.51
N LEU A 290 11.86 22.93 -14.13
CA LEU A 290 13.02 23.46 -13.42
C LEU A 290 14.08 24.12 -14.30
N ASP A 291 14.05 23.85 -15.61
CA ASP A 291 14.96 24.45 -16.58
C ASP A 291 14.43 25.78 -17.11
N LEU A 292 13.25 26.21 -16.64
CA LEU A 292 12.66 27.49 -16.99
C LEU A 292 13.41 28.64 -16.29
N SER A 293 14.02 29.50 -17.10
CA SER A 293 14.79 30.67 -16.66
C SER A 293 14.16 31.97 -17.16
N GLU A 294 14.68 33.11 -16.68
CA GLU A 294 14.26 34.43 -17.17
C GLU A 294 14.53 34.65 -18.67
N GLU A 295 15.44 33.89 -19.28
CA GLU A 295 15.74 33.95 -20.72
C GLU A 295 14.60 33.43 -21.60
N LEU A 296 13.69 32.67 -21.00
CA LEU A 296 12.49 32.15 -21.64
C LEU A 296 11.27 33.04 -21.42
N CYS A 297 11.40 34.19 -20.74
CA CYS A 297 10.31 35.15 -20.59
C CYS A 297 9.75 35.58 -21.95
N GLU A 298 8.42 35.70 -22.00
CA GLU A 298 7.62 36.00 -23.20
C GLU A 298 7.72 34.98 -24.33
N LYS A 299 8.33 33.79 -24.10
CA LYS A 299 8.34 32.68 -25.06
C LYS A 299 7.30 31.62 -24.70
N ASP A 300 6.74 30.99 -25.73
CA ASP A 300 5.90 29.80 -25.57
C ASP A 300 6.75 28.59 -25.21
N VAL A 301 6.39 27.95 -24.11
CA VAL A 301 7.00 26.71 -23.63
C VAL A 301 5.94 25.64 -23.43
N THR A 302 6.31 24.39 -23.66
CA THR A 302 5.46 23.24 -23.31
C THR A 302 6.09 22.46 -22.17
N VAL A 303 5.34 22.21 -21.10
CA VAL A 303 5.76 21.41 -19.95
C VAL A 303 4.76 20.29 -19.68
N VAL A 304 5.22 19.20 -19.06
CA VAL A 304 4.37 18.13 -18.56
C VAL A 304 4.55 18.03 -17.05
N ALA A 305 3.48 18.28 -16.31
CA ALA A 305 3.53 18.39 -14.85
C ALA A 305 2.27 17.81 -14.21
N ARG A 306 2.34 17.55 -12.91
CA ARG A 306 1.18 17.21 -12.08
C ARG A 306 0.48 18.47 -11.61
N VAL A 307 -0.84 18.44 -11.53
CA VAL A 307 -1.63 19.48 -10.87
C VAL A 307 -1.57 19.25 -9.36
N ASP A 308 -0.75 20.01 -8.64
CA ASP A 308 -0.66 19.94 -7.17
C ASP A 308 -1.86 20.60 -6.48
N ASN A 309 -2.37 21.68 -7.08
CA ASN A 309 -3.56 22.37 -6.64
C ASN A 309 -4.26 23.06 -7.81
N ALA A 310 -5.59 23.18 -7.76
CA ALA A 310 -6.38 23.92 -8.73
C ALA A 310 -7.36 24.83 -7.99
N ARG A 311 -7.33 26.13 -8.30
CA ARG A 311 -8.18 27.14 -7.65
C ARG A 311 -8.84 28.02 -8.70
N VAL A 312 -10.18 28.01 -8.73
CA VAL A 312 -10.97 28.96 -9.52
C VAL A 312 -11.19 30.22 -8.70
N GLN A 313 -10.71 31.37 -9.18
CA GLN A 313 -10.92 32.66 -8.52
C GLN A 313 -12.16 33.37 -9.07
N SER A 314 -12.44 33.23 -10.37
CA SER A 314 -13.67 33.71 -11.00
C SER A 314 -13.99 32.92 -12.26
N ALA A 315 -15.14 33.16 -12.89
CA ALA A 315 -15.48 32.58 -14.20
C ALA A 315 -14.49 32.98 -15.32
N LYS A 316 -13.62 33.97 -15.08
CA LYS A 316 -12.60 34.44 -16.02
C LYS A 316 -11.17 34.13 -15.58
N LEU A 317 -10.94 33.60 -14.38
CA LEU A 317 -9.59 33.44 -13.83
C LEU A 317 -9.49 32.19 -12.96
N ALA A 318 -8.52 31.32 -13.29
CA ALA A 318 -8.15 30.19 -12.47
C ALA A 318 -6.63 30.06 -12.37
N PHE A 319 -6.18 29.45 -11.28
CA PHE A 319 -4.79 29.20 -10.95
C PHE A 319 -4.58 27.70 -10.81
N LEU A 320 -3.52 27.19 -11.42
CA LEU A 320 -2.98 25.87 -11.15
C LEU A 320 -1.64 26.01 -10.43
N MET A 321 -1.41 25.15 -9.45
CA MET A 321 -0.06 24.87 -8.99
C MET A 321 0.43 23.64 -9.74
N LEU A 322 1.41 23.83 -10.62
CA LEU A 322 2.03 22.72 -11.34
C LEU A 322 3.23 22.21 -10.56
N ARG A 323 3.38 20.89 -10.51
CA ARG A 323 4.46 20.22 -9.80
C ARG A 323 5.16 19.20 -10.68
N GLN A 324 6.49 19.24 -10.69
CA GLN A 324 7.35 18.25 -11.32
C GLN A 324 8.48 17.89 -10.35
N GLN A 325 8.65 16.60 -10.05
CA GLN A 325 9.70 16.10 -9.14
C GLN A 325 9.71 16.81 -7.76
N GLY A 326 8.53 17.03 -7.18
CA GLY A 326 8.37 17.71 -5.88
C GLY A 326 8.47 19.24 -5.93
N LYS A 327 8.95 19.81 -7.04
CA LYS A 327 9.11 21.27 -7.20
C LYS A 327 7.88 21.89 -7.82
N LYS A 328 7.53 23.10 -7.39
CA LYS A 328 6.25 23.77 -7.69
C LYS A 328 6.43 25.08 -8.44
N MET A 329 5.52 25.36 -9.38
CA MET A 329 5.43 26.62 -10.13
C MET A 329 3.96 26.97 -10.38
N GLN A 330 3.63 28.26 -10.29
CA GLN A 330 2.28 28.74 -10.56
C GLN A 330 2.02 28.81 -12.07
N ALA A 331 0.83 28.38 -12.48
CA ALA A 331 0.28 28.63 -13.80
C ALA A 331 -1.06 29.33 -13.70
N VAL A 332 -1.29 30.31 -14.56
CA VAL A 332 -2.45 31.21 -14.56
C VAL A 332 -3.20 31.02 -15.87
N VAL A 333 -4.52 30.89 -15.80
CA VAL A 333 -5.38 30.95 -16.98
C VAL A 333 -6.43 32.05 -16.80
N SER A 334 -6.45 32.98 -17.75
CA SER A 334 -7.41 34.09 -17.81
C SER A 334 -8.19 34.06 -19.12
N ALA A 335 -9.51 34.23 -19.04
CA ALA A 335 -10.37 34.30 -20.22
C ALA A 335 -9.99 35.52 -21.09
N SER A 336 -9.86 35.29 -22.39
CA SER A 336 -9.46 36.26 -23.42
C SER A 336 -10.21 35.97 -24.72
N ASP A 337 -9.86 36.65 -25.81
CA ASP A 337 -10.41 36.38 -27.15
C ASP A 337 -10.02 34.98 -27.67
N GLU A 338 -8.97 34.37 -27.12
CA GLU A 338 -8.50 33.02 -27.47
C GLU A 338 -8.88 31.95 -26.43
N ILE A 339 -9.13 32.36 -25.18
CA ILE A 339 -9.40 31.46 -24.05
C ILE A 339 -10.84 31.65 -23.56
N SER A 340 -11.68 30.63 -23.77
CA SER A 340 -13.09 30.67 -23.38
C SER A 340 -13.29 30.53 -21.87
N ARG A 341 -14.42 31.02 -21.35
CA ARG A 341 -14.81 30.78 -19.93
C ARG A 341 -15.02 29.28 -19.63
N PRO A 342 -15.61 28.47 -20.54
CA PRO A 342 -15.62 27.01 -20.40
C PRO A 342 -14.23 26.39 -20.19
N MET A 343 -13.20 26.85 -20.91
CA MET A 343 -11.82 26.38 -20.73
C MET A 343 -11.29 26.69 -19.32
N VAL A 344 -11.45 27.93 -18.85
CA VAL A 344 -11.06 28.33 -17.47
C VAL A 344 -11.75 27.45 -16.43
N LYS A 345 -13.05 27.22 -16.59
CA LYS A 345 -13.83 26.36 -15.69
C LYS A 345 -13.36 24.91 -15.72
N TRP A 346 -13.04 24.38 -16.90
CA TRP A 346 -12.53 23.00 -17.05
C TRP A 346 -11.17 22.85 -16.39
N ILE A 347 -10.24 23.77 -16.65
CA ILE A 347 -8.89 23.77 -16.06
C ILE A 347 -8.97 23.79 -14.52
N GLY A 348 -9.80 24.68 -13.97
CA GLY A 348 -9.99 24.76 -12.52
C GLY A 348 -10.74 23.57 -11.90
N GLY A 349 -11.33 22.69 -12.72
CA GLY A 349 -11.99 21.45 -12.30
C GLY A 349 -11.15 20.18 -12.48
N ILE A 350 -9.88 20.30 -12.90
CA ILE A 350 -8.98 19.15 -13.04
C ILE A 350 -8.70 18.56 -11.65
N ASN A 351 -8.87 17.24 -11.52
CA ASN A 351 -8.59 16.53 -10.28
C ASN A 351 -7.13 16.73 -9.86
N VAL A 352 -6.92 17.03 -8.58
CA VAL A 352 -5.58 17.12 -7.98
C VAL A 352 -4.81 15.83 -8.24
N ASN A 353 -3.53 15.98 -8.51
CA ASN A 353 -2.55 14.97 -8.89
C ASN A 353 -2.66 14.42 -10.33
N SER A 354 -3.60 14.92 -11.14
CA SER A 354 -3.64 14.60 -12.58
C SER A 354 -2.39 15.11 -13.29
N ILE A 355 -1.97 14.44 -14.36
CA ILE A 355 -0.86 14.86 -15.21
C ILE A 355 -1.42 15.64 -16.39
N VAL A 356 -0.89 16.83 -16.61
CA VAL A 356 -1.28 17.74 -17.68
C VAL A 356 -0.08 18.13 -18.53
N LYS A 357 -0.31 18.27 -19.84
CA LYS A 357 0.60 18.90 -20.80
C LYS A 357 0.14 20.32 -21.02
N VAL A 358 0.94 21.29 -20.62
CA VAL A 358 0.61 22.71 -20.64
C VAL A 358 1.52 23.41 -21.64
N THR A 359 0.94 24.11 -22.62
CA THR A 359 1.66 25.12 -23.42
C THR A 359 1.29 26.48 -22.87
N ALA A 360 2.29 27.27 -22.50
CA ALA A 360 2.13 28.53 -21.81
C ALA A 360 3.24 29.51 -22.16
N VAL A 361 2.97 30.81 -21.98
CA VAL A 361 3.98 31.87 -22.05
C VAL A 361 4.60 32.05 -20.67
N VAL A 362 5.94 32.05 -20.58
CA VAL A 362 6.63 32.32 -19.31
C VAL A 362 6.59 33.82 -19.03
N LYS A 363 6.16 34.23 -17.83
CA LYS A 363 6.19 35.63 -17.38
C LYS A 363 6.86 35.78 -16.04
N LYS A 364 7.38 36.99 -15.78
CA LYS A 364 7.85 37.36 -14.44
C LYS A 364 6.64 37.57 -13.52
N ALA A 365 6.69 36.97 -12.34
CA ALA A 365 5.67 37.16 -11.33
C ALA A 365 5.85 38.56 -10.70
N GLU A 366 4.83 39.40 -10.75
CA GLU A 366 4.86 40.73 -10.11
C GLU A 366 5.04 40.63 -8.60
N ILE A 367 4.40 39.63 -7.98
CA ILE A 367 4.52 39.31 -6.56
C ILE A 367 5.08 37.88 -6.46
N PRO A 368 6.20 37.66 -5.75
CA PRO A 368 6.77 36.34 -5.59
C PRO A 368 5.77 35.34 -4.99
N VAL A 369 5.55 34.22 -5.67
CA VAL A 369 4.60 33.19 -5.25
C VAL A 369 5.19 32.36 -4.12
N THR A 370 4.83 32.67 -2.87
CA THR A 370 5.41 32.05 -1.67
C THR A 370 5.17 30.55 -1.55
N SER A 371 4.07 30.06 -2.13
CA SER A 371 3.69 28.64 -2.14
C SER A 371 4.38 27.80 -3.22
N ALA A 372 5.13 28.43 -4.13
CA ALA A 372 5.86 27.77 -5.20
C ALA A 372 7.36 27.65 -4.86
N THR A 373 8.03 26.68 -5.48
CA THR A 373 9.49 26.60 -5.44
C THR A 373 10.12 27.64 -6.37
N VAL A 374 9.57 27.79 -7.58
CA VAL A 374 9.93 28.87 -8.51
C VAL A 374 9.00 30.05 -8.25
N LYS A 375 9.50 31.01 -7.47
CA LYS A 375 8.69 32.13 -6.95
C LYS A 375 8.59 33.32 -7.90
N HIS A 376 9.59 33.51 -8.76
CA HIS A 376 9.79 34.72 -9.57
C HIS A 376 9.21 34.60 -10.99
N LEU A 377 8.78 33.41 -11.40
CA LEU A 377 8.17 33.13 -12.71
C LEU A 377 6.79 32.52 -12.53
N GLU A 378 5.92 32.76 -13.51
CA GLU A 378 4.63 32.09 -13.65
C GLU A 378 4.33 31.76 -15.12
N LEU A 379 3.48 30.75 -15.33
CA LEU A 379 3.11 30.27 -16.65
C LEU A 379 1.72 30.77 -17.05
N HIS A 380 1.63 31.59 -18.10
CA HIS A 380 0.36 32.07 -18.65
C HIS A 380 -0.16 31.06 -19.68
N ILE A 381 -1.15 30.27 -19.27
CA ILE A 381 -1.64 29.11 -20.00
C ILE A 381 -2.31 29.53 -21.32
N ARG A 382 -1.85 28.94 -22.43
CA ARG A 382 -2.51 29.01 -23.76
C ARG A 382 -3.24 27.72 -24.10
N LYS A 383 -2.70 26.59 -23.68
CA LYS A 383 -3.18 25.25 -24.06
C LYS A 383 -2.97 24.26 -22.91
N VAL A 384 -3.96 23.41 -22.63
CA VAL A 384 -3.84 22.38 -21.57
C VAL A 384 -4.50 21.08 -21.99
N TYR A 385 -3.70 20.03 -22.11
CA TYR A 385 -4.22 18.69 -22.32
C TYR A 385 -4.04 17.81 -21.09
N LEU A 386 -5.06 16.99 -20.81
CA LEU A 386 -5.02 15.95 -19.80
C LEU A 386 -4.27 14.75 -20.36
N VAL A 387 -3.12 14.43 -19.75
CA VAL A 387 -2.30 13.25 -20.09
C VAL A 387 -2.77 12.04 -19.31
N ALA A 388 -2.99 12.21 -18.00
CA ALA A 388 -3.51 11.15 -17.14
C ALA A 388 -4.39 11.77 -16.05
N GLN A 389 -5.62 11.28 -15.94
CA GLN A 389 -6.55 11.74 -14.91
C GLN A 389 -6.28 11.03 -13.59
N ALA A 390 -6.16 11.79 -12.50
CA ALA A 390 -6.17 11.23 -11.16
C ALA A 390 -7.60 11.00 -10.66
N SER A 391 -7.77 10.02 -9.75
CA SER A 391 -9.02 9.83 -9.02
C SER A 391 -9.42 11.09 -8.25
N HIS A 392 -10.72 11.36 -8.18
CA HIS A 392 -11.23 12.52 -7.43
C HIS A 392 -10.85 12.48 -5.94
N MET A 393 -10.84 11.29 -5.35
CA MET A 393 -10.42 11.07 -3.96
C MET A 393 -9.13 10.25 -3.94
N LEU A 394 -8.06 10.87 -3.42
CA LEU A 394 -6.79 10.20 -3.15
C LEU A 394 -6.75 9.77 -1.68
N PRO A 395 -6.10 8.64 -1.35
CA PRO A 395 -6.01 8.14 0.02
C PRO A 395 -5.22 9.07 0.96
N MET A 396 -4.36 9.92 0.39
CA MET A 396 -3.74 11.07 1.07
C MET A 396 -3.40 12.16 0.06
N GLN A 397 -3.31 13.41 0.52
CA GLN A 397 -2.84 14.53 -0.32
C GLN A 397 -1.35 14.74 -0.11
N VAL A 398 -0.62 15.03 -1.18
CA VAL A 398 0.83 15.20 -1.06
C VAL A 398 1.20 16.46 -0.27
N LYS A 399 0.40 17.53 -0.37
CA LYS A 399 0.54 18.73 0.47
C LYS A 399 0.50 18.41 1.97
N ASP A 400 -0.25 17.38 2.37
CA ASP A 400 -0.38 16.99 3.78
C ASP A 400 0.84 16.19 4.23
N ALA A 401 1.44 15.42 3.32
CA ALA A 401 2.69 14.70 3.56
C ALA A 401 3.93 15.62 3.48
N GLU A 402 3.86 16.77 2.82
CA GLU A 402 4.95 17.77 2.82
C GLU A 402 5.06 18.55 4.14
N ARG A 403 4.02 18.53 4.97
CA ARG A 403 4.08 19.18 6.28
C ARG A 403 5.11 18.47 7.18
N PRO A 404 6.00 19.21 7.87
CA PRO A 404 6.94 18.63 8.79
C PRO A 404 6.23 17.77 9.85
N PRO A 405 6.82 16.64 10.28
CA PRO A 405 6.37 15.98 11.49
C PRO A 405 6.53 16.94 12.68
N PRO A 406 5.60 16.91 13.64
CA PRO A 406 5.77 17.63 14.90
C PRO A 406 6.97 17.09 15.67
N GLU A 407 7.73 17.98 16.33
CA GLU A 407 8.92 17.59 17.08
C GLU A 407 8.58 17.00 18.46
N SER A 408 7.38 17.28 18.97
CA SER A 408 6.91 16.80 20.27
C SER A 408 5.40 16.52 20.27
N VAL A 409 4.97 15.75 21.29
CA VAL A 409 3.55 15.45 21.53
C VAL A 409 2.77 16.73 21.87
N THR A 410 3.43 17.79 22.38
CA THR A 410 2.76 19.07 22.67
C THR A 410 2.47 19.85 21.39
N GLU A 411 3.39 19.83 20.41
CA GLU A 411 3.15 20.43 19.09
C GLU A 411 2.07 19.68 18.28
N GLU A 412 1.92 18.37 18.48
CA GLU A 412 0.82 17.58 17.92
C GLU A 412 -0.57 18.08 18.36
N VAL A 413 -0.69 18.51 19.62
CA VAL A 413 -1.97 18.94 20.21
C VAL A 413 -2.32 20.39 19.82
N GLU A 414 -1.32 21.23 19.53
CA GLU A 414 -1.50 22.63 19.16
C GLU A 414 -1.78 22.85 17.67
N SER A 415 -1.39 21.92 16.79
CA SER A 415 -1.64 22.02 15.35
C SER A 415 -3.12 21.76 15.00
N GLU A 416 -3.83 22.77 14.49
CA GLU A 416 -5.22 22.64 14.02
C GLU A 416 -5.39 21.69 12.82
N ALA A 417 -4.30 21.35 12.10
CA ALA A 417 -4.35 20.52 10.91
C ALA A 417 -3.75 19.11 11.16
N PRO A 418 -4.45 18.02 10.78
CA PRO A 418 -3.99 16.65 11.03
C PRO A 418 -2.70 16.32 10.25
N TYR A 419 -1.75 15.66 10.90
CA TYR A 419 -0.50 15.17 10.31
C TYR A 419 -0.65 13.76 9.73
N VAL A 420 0.06 13.47 8.62
CA VAL A 420 0.04 12.15 7.99
C VAL A 420 1.08 11.24 8.64
N THR A 421 0.62 10.26 9.42
CA THR A 421 1.48 9.28 10.11
C THR A 421 2.40 8.54 9.14
N LEU A 422 3.57 8.09 9.64
CA LEU A 422 4.50 7.28 8.83
C LEU A 422 3.83 6.02 8.27
N LYS A 423 2.96 5.36 9.05
CA LYS A 423 2.22 4.19 8.58
C LYS A 423 1.37 4.52 7.36
N THR A 424 0.58 5.60 7.42
CA THR A 424 -0.27 6.03 6.30
C THR A 424 0.54 6.41 5.07
N ARG A 425 1.70 7.07 5.27
CA ARG A 425 2.64 7.40 4.18
C ARG A 425 3.16 6.14 3.49
N LEU A 426 3.61 5.14 4.26
CA LEU A 426 4.14 3.89 3.72
C LEU A 426 3.06 3.02 3.07
N ASP A 427 1.84 2.99 3.61
CA ASP A 427 0.71 2.29 2.98
C ASP A 427 0.32 2.92 1.62
N ASN A 428 0.67 4.20 1.42
CA ASN A 428 0.45 4.96 0.20
C ASN A 428 1.78 5.45 -0.42
N ARG A 429 2.84 4.64 -0.35
CA ARG A 429 4.23 5.06 -0.63
C ARG A 429 4.41 5.80 -1.95
N VAL A 430 3.71 5.40 -3.01
CA VAL A 430 3.79 6.06 -4.34
C VAL A 430 3.36 7.53 -4.31
N LEU A 431 2.41 7.91 -3.44
CA LEU A 431 2.04 9.31 -3.23
C LEU A 431 3.04 10.03 -2.34
N ASP A 432 3.59 9.36 -1.32
CA ASP A 432 4.60 9.94 -0.42
C ASP A 432 5.90 10.26 -1.14
N LEU A 433 6.28 9.42 -2.11
CA LEU A 433 7.42 9.65 -3.00
C LEU A 433 7.25 10.88 -3.89
N GLN A 434 6.06 11.47 -3.99
CA GLN A 434 5.85 12.68 -4.79
C GLN A 434 6.15 13.98 -4.02
N THR A 435 6.40 13.89 -2.71
CA THR A 435 6.80 15.05 -1.88
C THR A 435 8.20 15.52 -2.25
N GLU A 436 8.47 16.82 -2.07
CA GLU A 436 9.80 17.40 -2.31
C GLU A 436 10.88 16.72 -1.43
N ALA A 437 10.56 16.44 -0.16
CA ALA A 437 11.48 15.80 0.77
C ALA A 437 11.81 14.36 0.38
N SER A 438 10.81 13.53 0.03
CA SER A 438 11.08 12.15 -0.40
C SER A 438 11.89 12.10 -1.70
N GLN A 439 11.61 12.98 -2.67
CA GLN A 439 12.41 13.10 -3.89
C GLN A 439 13.87 13.42 -3.57
N ALA A 440 14.12 14.41 -2.70
CA ALA A 440 15.47 14.77 -2.28
C ALA A 440 16.19 13.63 -1.54
N ILE A 441 15.51 12.93 -0.62
CA ILE A 441 16.06 11.77 0.10
C ILE A 441 16.46 10.66 -0.88
N THR A 442 15.64 10.38 -1.89
CA THR A 442 15.96 9.36 -2.90
C THR A 442 17.15 9.74 -3.78
N TRP A 443 17.33 11.03 -4.09
CA TRP A 443 18.53 11.50 -4.79
C TRP A 443 19.79 11.35 -3.95
N ILE A 444 19.72 11.67 -2.65
CA ILE A 444 20.85 11.45 -1.72
C ILE A 444 21.17 9.95 -1.58
N SER A 445 20.15 9.10 -1.51
CA SER A 445 20.30 7.65 -1.51
C SER A 445 21.02 7.14 -2.77
N SER A 446 20.64 7.66 -3.95
CA SER A 446 21.36 7.39 -5.21
C SER A 446 22.79 7.94 -5.17
N GLY A 447 23.00 9.13 -4.60
CA GLY A 447 24.30 9.77 -4.44
C GLY A 447 25.27 8.95 -3.60
N VAL A 448 24.80 8.36 -2.49
CA VAL A 448 25.62 7.45 -1.65
C VAL A 448 26.15 6.28 -2.48
N ALA A 449 25.26 5.59 -3.22
CA ALA A 449 25.66 4.45 -4.06
C ALA A 449 26.63 4.88 -5.18
N GLN A 450 26.34 6.01 -5.83
CA GLN A 450 27.18 6.56 -6.89
C GLN A 450 28.59 6.91 -6.38
N LEU A 451 28.70 7.62 -5.25
CA LEU A 451 29.97 8.05 -4.70
C LEU A 451 30.79 6.87 -4.16
N PHE A 452 30.13 5.89 -3.53
CA PHE A 452 30.78 4.64 -3.15
C PHE A 452 31.36 3.93 -4.38
N MET A 453 30.56 3.74 -5.42
CA MET A 453 31.01 3.11 -6.68
C MET A 453 32.14 3.92 -7.34
N GLU A 454 32.03 5.25 -7.38
CA GLU A 454 33.04 6.15 -7.95
C GLU A 454 34.39 5.95 -7.25
N TYR A 455 34.42 5.92 -5.92
CA TYR A 455 35.63 5.71 -5.14
C TYR A 455 36.20 4.31 -5.34
N MET A 456 35.35 3.27 -5.29
CA MET A 456 35.78 1.88 -5.45
C MET A 456 36.38 1.60 -6.84
N LEU A 457 35.79 2.15 -7.90
CA LEU A 457 36.34 2.00 -9.25
C LEU A 457 37.65 2.78 -9.43
N LYS A 458 37.73 4.00 -8.89
CA LYS A 458 38.97 4.81 -8.93
C LYS A 458 40.12 4.18 -8.16
N SER A 459 39.84 3.42 -7.10
CA SER A 459 40.85 2.67 -6.34
C SER A 459 41.28 1.34 -7.00
N GLY A 460 40.75 1.02 -8.18
CA GLY A 460 41.07 -0.21 -8.92
C GLY A 460 40.26 -1.43 -8.48
N SER A 461 39.19 -1.25 -7.69
CA SER A 461 38.35 -2.36 -7.26
C SER A 461 37.40 -2.83 -8.37
N ARG A 462 37.15 -4.13 -8.43
CA ARG A 462 36.24 -4.75 -9.41
C ARG A 462 34.83 -4.84 -8.83
N TRP A 463 33.84 -4.40 -9.59
CA TRP A 463 32.44 -4.63 -9.24
C TRP A 463 32.08 -6.09 -9.53
N ILE A 464 31.61 -6.81 -8.52
CA ILE A 464 31.12 -8.19 -8.63
C ILE A 464 29.61 -8.27 -8.35
N SER A 465 28.99 -9.39 -8.73
CA SER A 465 27.59 -9.69 -8.42
C SER A 465 27.49 -11.14 -7.95
N THR A 466 27.11 -11.33 -6.69
CA THR A 466 27.12 -12.65 -6.05
C THR A 466 25.70 -13.20 -5.93
N PRO A 467 25.52 -14.53 -5.97
CA PRO A 467 24.20 -15.12 -5.84
C PRO A 467 23.61 -14.85 -4.45
N LYS A 468 22.29 -14.59 -4.41
CA LYS A 468 21.56 -14.34 -3.16
C LYS A 468 20.80 -15.55 -2.63
N LEU A 469 20.81 -16.65 -3.39
CA LEU A 469 20.34 -17.96 -2.96
C LEU A 469 21.56 -18.82 -2.62
N THR A 470 21.67 -19.25 -1.36
CA THR A 470 22.76 -20.05 -0.84
C THR A 470 22.26 -21.43 -0.40
N ALA A 471 23.15 -22.44 -0.45
CA ALA A 471 22.82 -23.78 0.04
C ALA A 471 22.67 -23.81 1.56
N ASN A 472 23.38 -22.93 2.29
CA ASN A 472 23.38 -22.87 3.75
C ASN A 472 23.33 -21.44 4.28
N ALA A 473 23.03 -21.32 5.57
CA ALA A 473 23.11 -20.07 6.31
C ALA A 473 24.57 -19.61 6.39
N SER A 474 24.88 -18.45 5.80
CA SER A 474 26.24 -17.93 5.65
C SER A 474 26.96 -17.64 6.98
N GLU A 475 26.23 -17.40 8.08
CA GLU A 475 26.80 -16.91 9.34
C GLU A 475 26.35 -17.67 10.61
N GLY A 476 25.74 -18.85 10.47
CA GLY A 476 25.68 -19.85 11.56
C GLY A 476 24.88 -19.53 12.83
N GLY A 477 24.34 -18.32 13.01
CA GLY A 477 23.68 -17.91 14.27
C GLY A 477 22.52 -16.92 14.14
N ALA A 478 22.23 -16.41 12.94
CA ALA A 478 21.14 -15.46 12.70
C ALA A 478 19.98 -16.13 11.94
N GLY A 479 18.75 -15.65 12.16
CA GLY A 479 17.60 -16.11 11.40
C GLY A 479 17.82 -15.90 9.89
N VAL A 480 17.68 -16.98 9.11
CA VAL A 480 17.75 -16.95 7.64
C VAL A 480 16.37 -17.18 7.02
N PHE A 481 16.11 -16.51 5.89
CA PHE A 481 14.91 -16.81 5.10
C PHE A 481 15.15 -18.08 4.29
N GLU A 482 14.36 -19.12 4.58
CA GLU A 482 14.31 -20.34 3.78
C GLU A 482 13.40 -20.14 2.55
N VAL A 483 13.89 -20.59 1.39
CA VAL A 483 13.20 -20.56 0.10
C VAL A 483 13.14 -21.98 -0.45
N THR A 484 11.98 -22.37 -0.97
CA THR A 484 11.85 -23.64 -1.70
C THR A 484 12.58 -23.52 -3.05
N TYR A 485 13.60 -24.36 -3.25
CA TYR A 485 14.39 -24.40 -4.48
C TYR A 485 14.23 -25.74 -5.17
N PHE A 486 13.20 -25.85 -6.02
CA PHE A 486 12.75 -27.11 -6.63
C PHE A 486 12.45 -28.18 -5.56
N LYS A 487 13.21 -29.28 -5.55
CA LYS A 487 13.07 -30.39 -4.60
C LYS A 487 13.96 -30.25 -3.36
N ARG A 488 14.69 -29.13 -3.22
CA ARG A 488 15.59 -28.85 -2.09
C ARG A 488 15.29 -27.48 -1.48
N LYS A 489 15.96 -27.16 -0.38
CA LYS A 489 15.92 -25.85 0.27
C LYS A 489 17.07 -24.98 -0.23
N ALA A 490 16.84 -23.68 -0.24
CA ALA A 490 17.86 -22.65 -0.37
C ALA A 490 17.59 -21.57 0.67
N TYR A 491 18.58 -20.72 0.93
CA TYR A 491 18.49 -19.65 1.91
C TYR A 491 18.83 -18.32 1.26
N LEU A 492 18.21 -17.24 1.73
CA LEU A 492 18.62 -15.90 1.29
C LEU A 492 19.88 -15.46 2.01
N ALA A 493 20.86 -14.96 1.25
CA ALA A 493 22.16 -14.55 1.76
C ALA A 493 22.04 -13.38 2.76
N GLN A 494 22.55 -13.57 3.97
CA GLN A 494 22.65 -12.52 4.97
C GLN A 494 23.81 -11.56 4.70
N SER A 495 24.83 -11.99 3.97
CA SER A 495 25.89 -11.09 3.55
C SER A 495 26.52 -11.70 2.30
N PRO A 496 27.05 -10.88 1.39
CA PRO A 496 27.89 -11.40 0.30
C PRO A 496 29.28 -11.84 0.80
N GLN A 497 29.52 -11.83 2.12
CA GLN A 497 30.82 -11.96 2.75
C GLN A 497 31.59 -13.23 2.34
N LEU A 498 30.93 -14.38 2.25
CA LEU A 498 31.59 -15.62 1.85
C LEU A 498 32.07 -15.55 0.40
N TYR A 499 31.22 -15.11 -0.51
CA TYR A 499 31.56 -14.99 -1.93
C TYR A 499 32.62 -13.92 -2.20
N LYS A 500 32.60 -12.79 -1.47
CA LYS A 500 33.67 -11.78 -1.57
C LYS A 500 35.04 -12.37 -1.26
N GLN A 501 35.14 -13.15 -0.17
CA GLN A 501 36.40 -13.79 0.21
C GLN A 501 36.81 -14.88 -0.79
N MET A 502 35.86 -15.62 -1.36
CA MET A 502 36.16 -16.56 -2.46
C MET A 502 36.67 -15.83 -3.71
N CYS A 503 36.18 -14.62 -4.00
CA CYS A 503 36.75 -13.78 -5.05
C CYS A 503 38.19 -13.35 -4.73
N ILE A 504 38.50 -13.01 -3.47
CA ILE A 504 39.87 -12.74 -3.03
C ILE A 504 40.76 -13.96 -3.26
N ALA A 505 40.31 -15.16 -2.84
CA ALA A 505 41.02 -16.42 -3.08
C ALA A 505 41.18 -16.74 -4.58
N GLY A 506 40.28 -16.23 -5.42
CA GLY A 506 40.34 -16.32 -6.89
C GLY A 506 41.12 -15.17 -7.55
N ASP A 507 42.15 -14.62 -6.89
CA ASP A 507 43.03 -13.55 -7.38
C ASP A 507 42.34 -12.23 -7.74
N MET A 508 41.19 -11.93 -7.14
CA MET A 508 40.55 -10.61 -7.25
C MET A 508 40.93 -9.74 -6.05
N GLU A 509 42.15 -9.19 -6.07
CA GLU A 509 42.78 -8.40 -4.97
C GLU A 509 41.89 -7.32 -4.32
N SER A 510 40.91 -6.79 -5.03
CA SER A 510 40.01 -5.73 -4.54
C SER A 510 38.66 -5.84 -5.23
N VAL A 511 37.59 -6.11 -4.46
CA VAL A 511 36.23 -6.30 -4.98
C VAL A 511 35.21 -5.51 -4.18
N PHE A 512 34.11 -5.16 -4.85
CA PHE A 512 32.94 -4.57 -4.19
C PHE A 512 31.62 -5.02 -4.80
N GLU A 513 30.57 -4.94 -4.00
CA GLU A 513 29.21 -5.24 -4.42
C GLU A 513 28.23 -4.23 -3.84
N ILE A 514 27.25 -3.84 -4.67
CA ILE A 514 26.05 -3.11 -4.23
C ILE A 514 24.87 -4.03 -4.49
N GLY A 515 24.22 -4.53 -3.45
CA GLY A 515 23.20 -5.56 -3.60
C GLY A 515 22.28 -5.71 -2.40
N PRO A 516 21.20 -6.50 -2.55
CA PRO A 516 20.27 -6.75 -1.45
C PRO A 516 20.91 -7.66 -0.40
N VAL A 517 20.63 -7.33 0.86
CA VAL A 517 21.03 -8.06 2.05
C VAL A 517 19.78 -8.40 2.86
N PHE A 518 19.71 -9.64 3.34
CA PHE A 518 18.54 -10.15 4.05
C PHE A 518 18.85 -10.41 5.54
N ARG A 519 17.89 -10.08 6.40
CA ARG A 519 17.95 -10.28 7.86
C ARG A 519 16.61 -10.83 8.31
N ALA A 520 16.58 -12.08 8.80
CA ALA A 520 15.32 -12.72 9.19
C ALA A 520 15.07 -12.64 10.70
N GLU A 521 15.84 -11.86 11.45
CA GLU A 521 15.54 -11.58 12.86
C GLU A 521 14.20 -10.83 12.98
N GLU A 522 13.37 -11.23 13.96
CA GLU A 522 12.09 -10.58 14.25
C GLU A 522 12.29 -9.26 15.02
N SER A 523 13.08 -8.35 14.45
CA SER A 523 13.38 -7.05 15.05
C SER A 523 12.55 -5.95 14.40
N ASN A 524 11.57 -5.42 15.14
CA ASN A 524 10.74 -4.30 14.68
C ASN A 524 11.13 -2.98 15.36
N THR A 525 12.33 -2.48 15.05
CA THR A 525 12.80 -1.19 15.56
C THR A 525 12.77 -0.12 14.46
N HIS A 526 13.12 1.12 14.81
CA HIS A 526 13.25 2.22 13.86
C HIS A 526 14.52 2.16 13.00
N ARG A 527 15.47 1.26 13.31
CA ARG A 527 16.78 1.11 12.63
C ARG A 527 17.00 -0.23 11.92
N HIS A 528 16.02 -1.14 11.98
CA HIS A 528 16.09 -2.48 11.38
C HIS A 528 15.08 -2.65 10.24
N LEU A 529 15.50 -3.42 9.24
CA LEU A 529 14.73 -3.87 8.07
C LEU A 529 15.07 -5.35 7.85
N THR A 530 14.17 -6.09 7.21
CA THR A 530 14.40 -7.48 6.83
C THR A 530 15.08 -7.63 5.46
N GLU A 531 15.00 -6.58 4.65
CA GLU A 531 15.70 -6.44 3.37
C GLU A 531 16.23 -5.00 3.27
N PHE A 532 17.52 -4.85 3.00
CA PHE A 532 18.17 -3.55 2.79
C PHE A 532 19.27 -3.65 1.72
N VAL A 533 19.78 -2.51 1.27
CA VAL A 533 20.88 -2.48 0.29
C VAL A 533 22.22 -2.41 1.03
N GLY A 534 23.04 -3.44 0.84
CA GLY A 534 24.43 -3.49 1.30
C GLY A 534 25.37 -2.82 0.30
N LEU A 535 26.39 -2.15 0.83
CA LEU A 535 27.57 -1.68 0.12
C LEU A 535 28.74 -2.45 0.72
N ASP A 536 29.21 -3.46 0.02
CA ASP A 536 30.19 -4.39 0.55
C ASP A 536 31.50 -4.28 -0.22
N PHE A 537 32.62 -4.39 0.48
CA PHE A 537 33.93 -4.49 -0.15
C PHE A 537 34.82 -5.49 0.57
N GLU A 538 35.83 -5.99 -0.13
CA GLU A 538 36.88 -6.86 0.39
C GLU A 538 38.17 -6.58 -0.38
N LYS A 539 39.30 -6.52 0.33
CA LYS A 539 40.58 -6.13 -0.25
C LYS A 539 41.75 -6.85 0.41
N THR A 540 42.73 -7.26 -0.39
CA THR A 540 44.01 -7.78 0.08
C THR A 540 44.89 -6.66 0.62
N PHE A 541 45.71 -6.97 1.63
CA PHE A 541 46.72 -6.05 2.15
C PHE A 541 48.09 -6.73 2.23
N GLN A 542 49.14 -5.93 2.40
CA GLN A 542 50.51 -6.45 2.35
C GLN A 542 51.08 -6.73 3.74
N SER A 543 50.90 -5.80 4.68
CA SER A 543 51.55 -5.84 5.99
C SER A 543 50.56 -5.88 7.14
N HIS A 544 49.58 -4.97 7.14
CA HIS A 544 48.65 -4.83 8.26
C HIS A 544 47.24 -4.49 7.79
N TYR A 545 46.21 -5.02 8.45
CA TYR A 545 44.81 -4.76 8.08
C TYR A 545 44.42 -3.27 8.18
N HIS A 546 45.23 -2.46 8.88
CA HIS A 546 45.04 -1.01 8.90
C HIS A 546 45.14 -0.37 7.51
N GLU A 547 45.84 -0.99 6.54
CA GLU A 547 45.81 -0.54 5.14
C GLU A 547 44.38 -0.54 4.58
N VAL A 548 43.57 -1.54 4.93
CA VAL A 548 42.16 -1.64 4.52
C VAL A 548 41.25 -0.79 5.41
N LEU A 549 41.59 -0.65 6.69
CA LEU A 549 40.86 0.23 7.62
C LEU A 549 40.95 1.70 7.20
N GLU A 550 42.17 2.17 6.90
CA GLU A 550 42.44 3.53 6.40
C GLU A 550 41.75 3.76 5.05
N PHE A 551 41.80 2.77 4.16
CA PHE A 551 41.04 2.81 2.91
C PHE A 551 39.53 3.01 3.14
N ALA A 552 38.96 2.32 4.14
CA ALA A 552 37.54 2.42 4.48
C ALA A 552 37.18 3.75 5.16
N GLU A 553 38.08 4.30 5.98
CA GLU A 553 37.98 5.64 6.55
C GLU A 553 37.95 6.70 5.44
N ASP A 554 38.92 6.67 4.53
CA ASP A 554 39.03 7.60 3.42
C ASP A 554 37.81 7.49 2.48
N LEU A 555 37.34 6.27 2.20
CA LEU A 555 36.12 6.02 1.44
C LEU A 555 34.91 6.75 2.04
N LEU A 556 34.68 6.60 3.35
CA LEU A 556 33.51 7.22 3.99
C LEU A 556 33.68 8.73 4.17
N VAL A 557 34.88 9.23 4.46
CA VAL A 557 35.16 10.66 4.44
C VAL A 557 34.86 11.25 3.06
N PHE A 558 35.30 10.57 1.98
CA PHE A 558 35.01 10.98 0.61
C PHE A 558 33.50 11.03 0.34
N VAL A 559 32.78 9.93 0.60
CA VAL A 559 31.33 9.86 0.37
C VAL A 559 30.59 10.96 1.13
N LEU A 560 30.86 11.11 2.43
CA LEU A 560 30.16 12.08 3.28
C LEU A 560 30.50 13.53 2.92
N SER A 561 31.73 13.81 2.51
CA SER A 561 32.16 15.15 2.07
C SER A 561 31.55 15.52 0.73
N GLU A 562 31.60 14.61 -0.25
CA GLU A 562 31.03 14.84 -1.58
C GLU A 562 29.50 14.94 -1.56
N LEU A 563 28.82 14.25 -0.63
CA LEU A 563 27.38 14.45 -0.42
C LEU A 563 27.05 15.89 -0.01
N LYS A 564 27.82 16.47 0.92
CA LYS A 564 27.62 17.86 1.35
C LYS A 564 27.84 18.87 0.21
N ILE A 565 28.74 18.55 -0.72
CA ILE A 565 29.09 19.42 -1.85
C ILE A 565 28.08 19.27 -2.98
N ARG A 566 27.90 18.04 -3.49
CA ARG A 566 27.12 17.75 -4.71
C ARG A 566 25.61 17.78 -4.47
N PHE A 567 25.15 17.45 -3.26
CA PHE A 567 23.72 17.34 -2.91
C PHE A 567 23.26 18.41 -1.90
N LYS A 568 23.96 19.55 -1.85
CA LYS A 568 23.64 20.66 -0.94
C LYS A 568 22.17 21.11 -1.06
N LYS A 569 21.65 21.21 -2.28
CA LYS A 569 20.28 21.66 -2.55
C LYS A 569 19.25 20.67 -2.01
N GLU A 570 19.50 19.38 -2.16
CA GLU A 570 18.66 18.30 -1.64
C GLU A 570 18.67 18.30 -0.11
N ILE A 571 19.84 18.49 0.51
CA ILE A 571 19.98 18.60 1.97
C ILE A 571 19.15 19.79 2.49
N GLU A 572 19.24 20.97 1.85
CA GLU A 572 18.46 22.16 2.22
C GLU A 572 16.95 21.95 2.11
N VAL A 573 16.49 21.18 1.13
CA VAL A 573 15.07 20.80 0.99
C VAL A 573 14.64 19.93 2.18
N ILE A 574 15.45 18.91 2.51
CA ILE A 574 15.14 17.95 3.58
C ILE A 574 15.16 18.65 4.94
N GLN A 575 16.08 19.59 5.16
CA GLN A 575 16.19 20.39 6.38
C GLN A 575 14.89 21.12 6.76
N ARG A 576 14.04 21.47 5.78
CA ARG A 576 12.75 22.12 6.03
C ARG A 576 11.77 21.24 6.81
N SER A 577 11.85 19.92 6.62
CA SER A 577 11.01 18.94 7.32
C SER A 577 11.78 18.18 8.41
N TYR A 578 13.09 18.08 8.30
CA TYR A 578 13.97 17.36 9.20
C TYR A 578 15.21 18.21 9.53
N PRO A 579 15.14 19.10 10.54
CA PRO A 579 16.17 20.12 10.79
C PRO A 579 17.60 19.59 10.96
N LYS A 580 17.76 18.35 11.45
CA LYS A 580 19.07 17.70 11.64
C LYS A 580 19.82 17.40 10.34
N ALA A 581 19.17 17.47 9.17
CA ALA A 581 19.73 16.99 7.91
C ALA A 581 20.99 17.70 7.42
N GLY A 582 21.26 18.93 7.86
CA GLY A 582 22.53 19.61 7.54
C GLY A 582 23.38 20.01 8.75
N ASP A 583 23.14 19.37 9.89
CA ASP A 583 23.99 19.47 11.09
C ASP A 583 24.81 18.18 11.29
N PHE A 584 25.31 17.61 10.20
CA PHE A 584 26.23 16.47 10.24
C PHE A 584 27.67 17.00 10.27
N ARG A 585 28.45 16.64 11.28
CA ARG A 585 29.83 17.11 11.49
C ARG A 585 30.83 16.04 11.05
N LEU A 586 31.79 16.46 10.24
CA LEU A 586 32.94 15.65 9.84
C LEU A 586 34.18 16.20 10.54
N PRO A 587 35.20 15.37 10.78
CA PRO A 587 36.48 15.83 11.29
C PRO A 587 37.08 16.95 10.41
N LYS A 588 37.56 18.03 11.02
CA LYS A 588 38.03 19.24 10.31
C LYS A 588 39.32 19.02 9.53
N ASP A 589 40.13 18.08 9.96
CA ASP A 589 41.38 17.66 9.32
C ASP A 589 41.16 16.63 8.20
N GLY A 590 39.91 16.23 7.95
CA GLY A 590 39.54 15.25 6.94
C GLY A 590 39.95 13.82 7.28
N LYS A 591 40.35 13.53 8.53
CA LYS A 591 40.72 12.19 8.96
C LYS A 591 39.71 11.63 9.95
N ALA A 592 39.26 10.39 9.74
CA ALA A 592 38.34 9.75 10.68
C ALA A 592 38.95 9.66 12.07
N LEU A 593 38.16 9.98 13.11
CA LEU A 593 38.58 9.73 14.49
C LEU A 593 38.55 8.21 14.72
N ARG A 594 39.72 7.61 14.97
CA ARG A 594 39.85 6.20 15.33
C ARG A 594 40.18 6.07 16.81
N LEU A 595 39.42 5.24 17.52
CA LEU A 595 39.66 4.86 18.91
C LEU A 595 39.68 3.34 19.01
N LYS A 596 40.39 2.77 19.98
CA LYS A 596 40.23 1.37 20.36
C LYS A 596 38.92 1.19 21.14
N TYR A 597 38.36 -0.01 21.09
CA TYR A 597 37.15 -0.38 21.82
C TYR A 597 37.22 0.01 23.31
N MET A 598 38.33 -0.35 23.97
CA MET A 598 38.51 -0.05 25.40
C MET A 598 38.69 1.44 25.70
N GLU A 599 39.15 2.25 24.74
CA GLU A 599 39.17 3.72 24.88
C GLU A 599 37.75 4.28 24.83
N GLY A 600 36.88 3.73 23.96
CA GLY A 600 35.45 4.04 23.96
C GLY A 600 34.74 3.63 25.26
N VAL A 601 35.05 2.45 25.79
CA VAL A 601 34.56 1.98 27.09
C VAL A 601 35.01 2.89 28.23
N ALA A 602 36.27 3.35 28.22
CA ALA A 602 36.77 4.30 29.21
C ALA A 602 36.01 5.62 29.18
N LEU A 603 35.70 6.17 27.99
CA LEU A 603 34.88 7.38 27.86
C LEU A 603 33.46 7.21 28.42
N LEU A 604 32.85 6.03 28.21
CA LEU A 604 31.54 5.71 28.78
C LEU A 604 31.59 5.63 30.31
N LYS A 605 32.64 5.00 30.85
CA LYS A 605 32.88 4.89 32.29
C LYS A 605 33.08 6.26 32.94
N GLU A 606 33.86 7.14 32.31
CA GLU A 606 34.05 8.54 32.74
C GLU A 606 32.73 9.32 32.76
N ALA A 607 31.82 9.03 31.83
CA ALA A 607 30.49 9.61 31.78
C ALA A 607 29.47 8.96 32.75
N GLY A 608 29.91 8.04 33.61
CA GLY A 608 29.07 7.39 34.63
C GLY A 608 28.17 6.27 34.11
N VAL A 609 28.46 5.71 32.93
CA VAL A 609 27.77 4.52 32.41
C VAL A 609 28.37 3.27 33.04
N ASP A 610 27.53 2.33 33.49
CA ASP A 610 27.99 1.01 33.92
C ASP A 610 28.47 0.21 32.70
N VAL A 611 29.75 -0.13 32.68
CA VAL A 611 30.43 -0.85 31.60
C VAL A 611 31.00 -2.19 32.07
N THR A 612 30.52 -2.70 33.21
CA THR A 612 31.08 -3.91 33.85
C THR A 612 31.09 -5.12 32.91
N GLU A 613 30.04 -5.30 32.09
CA GLU A 613 29.93 -6.40 31.12
C GLU A 613 30.95 -6.27 29.98
N GLN A 614 31.20 -5.03 29.52
CA GLN A 614 32.15 -4.74 28.46
C GLN A 614 33.60 -4.89 28.94
N GLU A 615 33.89 -4.51 30.19
CA GLU A 615 35.19 -4.76 30.83
C GLU A 615 35.48 -6.26 31.04
N ARG A 616 34.42 -7.09 31.12
CA ARG A 616 34.51 -8.56 31.19
C ARG A 616 34.41 -9.26 29.84
N PHE A 617 34.22 -8.51 28.75
CA PHE A 617 34.04 -9.04 27.39
C PHE A 617 32.83 -9.97 27.24
N GLU A 618 31.83 -9.83 28.10
CA GLU A 618 30.64 -10.70 28.12
C GLU A 618 29.64 -10.31 27.03
N ASN A 619 29.46 -8.99 26.82
CA ASN A 619 28.50 -8.43 25.86
C ASN A 619 29.09 -7.27 25.07
N ASP A 620 28.54 -7.03 23.88
CA ASP A 620 28.88 -5.86 23.06
C ASP A 620 28.26 -4.57 23.62
N LEU A 621 28.58 -3.42 23.02
CA LEU A 621 27.96 -2.14 23.35
C LEU A 621 26.45 -2.18 23.09
N SER A 622 25.66 -1.86 24.10
CA SER A 622 24.22 -1.67 23.92
C SER A 622 23.94 -0.42 23.06
N THR A 623 22.79 -0.37 22.38
CA THR A 623 22.38 0.83 21.61
C THR A 623 22.37 2.12 22.44
N ALA A 624 22.07 2.03 23.74
CA ALA A 624 22.13 3.18 24.63
C ALA A 624 23.57 3.66 24.85
N MET A 625 24.52 2.72 24.98
CA MET A 625 25.95 3.01 25.07
C MET A 625 26.49 3.58 23.76
N GLU A 626 26.15 3.03 22.60
CA GLU A 626 26.55 3.56 21.28
C GLU A 626 26.15 5.03 21.14
N LYS A 627 24.89 5.36 21.48
CA LYS A 627 24.35 6.72 21.44
C LYS A 627 25.05 7.65 22.42
N GLN A 628 25.30 7.17 23.64
CA GLN A 628 25.98 7.96 24.66
C GLN A 628 27.43 8.25 24.25
N LEU A 629 28.14 7.25 23.73
CA LEU A 629 29.49 7.41 23.21
C LEU A 629 29.52 8.38 22.04
N GLY A 630 28.55 8.31 21.12
CA GLY A 630 28.43 9.27 20.03
C GLY A 630 28.22 10.71 20.51
N ARG A 631 27.43 10.93 21.57
CA ARG A 631 27.28 12.26 22.19
C ARG A 631 28.60 12.76 22.77
N ILE A 632 29.28 11.92 23.55
CA ILE A 632 30.59 12.25 24.15
C ILE A 632 31.60 12.60 23.06
N ILE A 633 31.66 11.81 21.99
CA ILE A 633 32.58 12.03 20.88
C ILE A 633 32.26 13.34 20.15
N ARG A 634 30.98 13.62 19.91
CA ARG A 634 30.56 14.88 19.29
C ARG A 634 30.93 16.09 20.14
N GLU A 635 30.77 16.00 21.46
CA GLU A 635 31.12 17.09 22.40
C GLU A 635 32.64 17.29 22.51
N LYS A 636 33.41 16.19 22.59
CA LYS A 636 34.87 16.23 22.82
C LYS A 636 35.67 16.49 21.55
N TYR A 637 35.25 15.92 20.42
CA TYR A 637 36.02 15.90 19.17
C TYR A 637 35.32 16.60 17.99
N ASP A 638 34.13 17.17 18.19
CA ASP A 638 33.39 17.92 17.17
C ASP A 638 33.10 17.14 15.87
N THR A 639 32.86 15.83 15.99
CA THR A 639 32.54 14.94 14.86
C THR A 639 31.32 14.04 15.15
N ASP A 640 30.52 13.77 14.12
CA ASP A 640 29.47 12.75 14.15
C ASP A 640 29.95 11.40 13.58
N PHE A 641 31.17 11.35 13.03
CA PHE A 641 31.74 10.19 12.37
C PHE A 641 33.04 9.75 13.06
N TYR A 642 33.08 8.50 13.47
CA TYR A 642 34.24 7.89 14.15
C TYR A 642 34.28 6.37 13.93
N VAL A 643 35.42 5.78 14.25
CA VAL A 643 35.73 4.36 14.13
C VAL A 643 36.15 3.82 15.49
N LEU A 644 35.61 2.66 15.85
CA LEU A 644 36.15 1.85 16.93
C LEU A 644 36.92 0.66 16.33
N ASP A 645 38.13 0.43 16.79
CA ASP A 645 39.02 -0.67 16.39
C ASP A 645 39.27 -1.61 17.58
N LYS A 646 39.75 -2.82 17.32
CA LYS A 646 40.13 -3.80 18.35
C LYS A 646 38.98 -4.23 19.26
N PHE A 647 37.89 -4.71 18.68
CA PHE A 647 36.78 -5.26 19.47
C PHE A 647 37.12 -6.62 20.09
N PRO A 648 36.45 -6.99 21.21
CA PRO A 648 36.62 -8.30 21.83
C PRO A 648 36.28 -9.44 20.87
N MET A 649 37.08 -10.52 20.88
CA MET A 649 36.88 -11.68 20.00
C MET A 649 35.55 -12.41 20.27
N ALA A 650 35.10 -12.44 21.53
CA ALA A 650 33.91 -13.18 21.95
C ALA A 650 32.65 -12.78 21.16
N VAL A 651 32.50 -11.48 20.86
CA VAL A 651 31.32 -10.90 20.20
C VAL A 651 31.40 -10.91 18.67
N ARG A 652 32.51 -11.40 18.09
CA ARG A 652 32.73 -11.37 16.63
C ARG A 652 32.44 -12.72 15.95
N PRO A 653 32.12 -12.71 14.64
CA PRO A 653 31.89 -13.93 13.87
C PRO A 653 33.13 -14.83 13.75
N PHE A 654 32.92 -16.10 13.42
CA PHE A 654 33.97 -17.13 13.36
C PHE A 654 35.12 -16.80 12.39
N TYR A 655 34.85 -16.04 11.32
CA TYR A 655 35.84 -15.71 10.29
C TYR A 655 36.76 -14.55 10.68
N THR A 656 36.64 -14.01 11.90
CA THR A 656 37.39 -12.82 12.35
C THR A 656 38.80 -13.20 12.81
N LYS A 657 39.82 -12.48 12.33
CA LYS A 657 41.20 -12.73 12.76
C LYS A 657 41.44 -12.26 14.22
N PRO A 658 42.00 -13.12 15.09
CA PRO A 658 42.46 -12.71 16.42
C PRO A 658 43.55 -11.65 16.37
N CYS A 659 43.56 -10.75 17.35
CA CYS A 659 44.67 -9.82 17.50
C CYS A 659 45.93 -10.60 17.92
N PRO A 660 47.07 -10.41 17.25
CA PRO A 660 48.29 -11.16 17.55
C PRO A 660 48.88 -10.82 18.93
N ASP A 661 48.71 -9.59 19.39
CA ASP A 661 49.25 -9.11 20.67
C ASP A 661 48.43 -9.63 21.88
N ASP A 662 47.11 -9.72 21.70
CA ASP A 662 46.18 -10.18 22.73
C ASP A 662 44.96 -10.87 22.09
N PRO A 663 44.86 -12.21 22.17
CA PRO A 663 43.79 -12.96 21.51
C PRO A 663 42.41 -12.76 22.15
N THR A 664 42.30 -12.05 23.28
CA THR A 664 41.00 -11.62 23.81
C THR A 664 40.34 -10.57 22.89
N PHE A 665 41.14 -9.85 22.12
CA PHE A 665 40.71 -8.91 21.10
C PHE A 665 40.86 -9.49 19.69
N SER A 666 40.27 -8.79 18.73
CA SER A 666 40.27 -9.16 17.33
C SER A 666 40.71 -7.99 16.45
N ASN A 667 41.14 -8.28 15.22
CA ASN A 667 41.40 -7.27 14.20
C ASN A 667 40.09 -6.88 13.50
N SER A 668 39.11 -6.44 14.28
CA SER A 668 37.80 -6.00 13.80
C SER A 668 37.51 -4.56 14.23
N TYR A 669 36.63 -3.92 13.46
CA TYR A 669 36.34 -2.50 13.57
C TYR A 669 34.91 -2.20 13.13
N ASP A 670 34.29 -1.24 13.82
CA ASP A 670 32.96 -0.73 13.48
C ASP A 670 33.01 0.78 13.30
N PHE A 671 32.22 1.27 12.34
CA PHE A 671 32.12 2.68 12.05
C PHE A 671 30.76 3.21 12.48
N PHE A 672 30.78 4.40 13.05
CA PHE A 672 29.62 5.00 13.69
C PHE A 672 29.29 6.35 13.05
N MET A 673 27.99 6.60 12.85
CA MET A 673 27.44 7.89 12.48
C MET A 673 26.40 8.30 13.52
N ARG A 674 26.58 9.48 14.14
CA ARG A 674 25.70 9.98 15.21
C ARG A 674 25.50 8.99 16.38
N GLY A 675 26.55 8.21 16.70
CA GLY A 675 26.51 7.21 17.76
C GLY A 675 25.70 5.96 17.42
N GLU A 676 25.57 5.63 16.15
CA GLU A 676 24.89 4.42 15.67
C GLU A 676 25.75 3.74 14.60
N GLU A 677 25.87 2.42 14.68
CA GLU A 677 26.69 1.60 13.78
C GLU A 677 26.16 1.61 12.33
N ILE A 678 27.04 1.93 11.37
CA ILE A 678 26.76 1.93 9.92
C ILE A 678 27.55 0.90 9.12
N MET A 679 28.68 0.44 9.64
CA MET A 679 29.54 -0.57 9.03
C MET A 679 30.16 -1.43 10.13
N SER A 680 30.23 -2.72 9.85
CA SER A 680 31.10 -3.65 10.57
C SER A 680 32.08 -4.29 9.60
N GLY A 681 33.34 -4.42 10.03
CA GLY A 681 34.43 -4.95 9.23
C GLY A 681 35.51 -5.62 10.07
N ALA A 682 36.35 -6.41 9.42
CA ALA A 682 37.49 -7.04 10.07
C ALA A 682 38.52 -7.54 9.06
N GLN A 683 39.74 -7.77 9.54
CA GLN A 683 40.62 -8.77 8.96
C GLN A 683 39.98 -10.15 9.07
N ARG A 684 40.02 -10.91 7.97
CA ARG A 684 39.51 -12.27 7.92
C ARG A 684 40.62 -13.29 8.15
N ILE A 685 40.24 -14.47 8.60
CA ILE A 685 41.13 -15.62 8.64
C ILE A 685 41.33 -16.13 7.21
N ASN A 686 42.56 -16.06 6.72
CA ASN A 686 42.93 -16.51 5.37
C ASN A 686 43.53 -17.93 5.33
N GLU A 687 43.88 -18.51 6.50
CA GLU A 687 44.45 -19.86 6.61
C GLU A 687 43.37 -20.91 6.87
N ALA A 688 43.27 -21.92 5.99
CA ALA A 688 42.18 -22.91 6.03
C ALA A 688 42.08 -23.65 7.37
N LYS A 689 43.20 -24.09 7.96
CA LYS A 689 43.20 -24.84 9.24
C LYS A 689 42.75 -23.98 10.41
N GLU A 690 43.15 -22.70 10.42
CA GLU A 690 42.73 -21.75 11.45
C GLU A 690 41.23 -21.45 11.32
N LEU A 691 40.75 -21.31 10.10
CA LEU A 691 39.33 -21.08 9.80
C LEU A 691 38.46 -22.27 10.22
N GLU A 692 38.88 -23.51 9.92
CA GLU A 692 38.21 -24.75 10.35
C GLU A 692 38.13 -24.85 11.88
N ALA A 693 39.23 -24.50 12.57
CA ALA A 693 39.26 -24.49 14.03
C ALA A 693 38.33 -23.41 14.62
N ALA A 694 38.31 -22.21 14.04
CA ALA A 694 37.45 -21.12 14.47
C ALA A 694 35.95 -21.41 14.23
N MET A 695 35.61 -22.04 13.10
CA MET A 695 34.26 -22.54 12.82
C MET A 695 33.82 -23.57 13.86
N SER A 696 34.67 -24.56 14.14
CA SER A 696 34.40 -25.60 15.13
C SER A 696 34.19 -25.00 16.53
N ALA A 697 35.01 -24.00 16.91
CA ALA A 697 34.88 -23.30 18.19
C ALA A 697 33.57 -22.52 18.34
N LYS A 698 32.94 -22.10 17.23
CA LYS A 698 31.62 -21.43 17.20
C LYS A 698 30.47 -22.41 16.93
N GLY A 699 30.73 -23.72 16.96
CA GLY A 699 29.71 -24.77 16.80
C GLY A 699 29.26 -25.02 15.36
N LEU A 700 30.05 -24.59 14.36
CA LEU A 700 29.78 -24.84 12.94
C LEU A 700 30.56 -26.05 12.45
N ASP A 701 29.94 -26.88 11.62
CA ASP A 701 30.59 -28.01 10.95
C ASP A 701 31.30 -27.53 9.68
N PRO A 702 32.65 -27.57 9.60
CA PRO A 702 33.39 -27.19 8.40
C PRO A 702 33.07 -28.05 7.17
N ASN A 703 32.54 -29.25 7.37
CA ASN A 703 32.21 -30.19 6.29
C ASN A 703 30.74 -30.13 5.86
N ALA A 704 29.95 -29.24 6.45
CA ALA A 704 28.59 -29.03 5.98
C ALA A 704 28.59 -28.50 4.52
N GLU A 705 27.54 -28.85 3.77
CA GLU A 705 27.35 -28.40 2.38
C GLU A 705 27.55 -26.86 2.30
N GLY A 706 28.11 -26.33 1.21
CA GLY A 706 28.39 -24.89 1.07
C GLY A 706 29.55 -24.33 1.90
N PHE A 707 29.81 -24.80 3.13
CA PHE A 707 31.04 -24.45 3.86
C PHE A 707 32.26 -25.18 3.29
N GLU A 708 32.07 -26.41 2.78
CA GLU A 708 33.13 -27.13 2.07
C GLU A 708 33.68 -26.34 0.87
N ASP A 709 32.81 -25.74 0.05
CA ASP A 709 33.20 -24.90 -1.08
C ASP A 709 33.94 -23.64 -0.63
N TYR A 710 33.43 -22.99 0.42
CA TYR A 710 34.04 -21.79 1.00
C TYR A 710 35.45 -22.08 1.49
N ILE A 711 35.63 -23.11 2.33
CA ILE A 711 36.95 -23.50 2.87
C ILE A 711 37.86 -24.03 1.75
N GLY A 712 37.29 -24.73 0.77
CA GLY A 712 37.98 -25.20 -0.42
C GLY A 712 38.67 -24.10 -1.20
N ALA A 713 38.13 -22.87 -1.19
CA ALA A 713 38.79 -21.70 -1.77
C ALA A 713 40.08 -21.34 -1.00
N PHE A 714 40.07 -21.36 0.33
CA PHE A 714 41.25 -21.02 1.14
C PHE A 714 42.34 -22.12 1.09
N ARG A 715 41.95 -23.38 0.88
CA ARG A 715 42.91 -24.49 0.70
C ARG A 715 43.76 -24.34 -0.57
N GLN A 716 43.30 -23.56 -1.54
CA GLN A 716 44.05 -23.26 -2.77
C GLN A 716 45.06 -22.10 -2.58
N GLY A 717 45.12 -21.51 -1.38
CA GLY A 717 45.90 -20.32 -1.08
C GLY A 717 45.02 -19.09 -1.13
N CYS A 718 44.99 -18.33 -0.04
CA CYS A 718 44.25 -17.08 0.04
C CYS A 718 45.14 -16.01 0.69
N PRO A 719 45.37 -14.86 0.03
CA PRO A 719 46.17 -13.79 0.60
C PRO A 719 45.49 -13.17 1.83
N PRO A 720 46.24 -12.54 2.75
CA PRO A 720 45.66 -11.76 3.83
C PRO A 720 44.73 -10.67 3.30
N HIS A 721 43.54 -10.59 3.86
CA HIS A 721 42.50 -9.66 3.41
C HIS A 721 41.62 -9.18 4.56
N ALA A 722 41.00 -8.03 4.33
CA ALA A 722 40.02 -7.43 5.21
C ALA A 722 38.93 -6.76 4.37
N GLY A 723 37.82 -6.42 5.02
CA GLY A 723 36.69 -5.82 4.33
C GLY A 723 35.68 -5.24 5.28
N GLY A 724 34.57 -4.80 4.72
CA GLY A 724 33.45 -4.24 5.46
C GLY A 724 32.15 -4.36 4.69
N GLY A 725 31.05 -4.37 5.42
CA GLY A 725 29.70 -4.26 4.86
C GLY A 725 29.00 -3.04 5.45
N LEU A 726 28.58 -2.11 4.58
CA LEU A 726 27.85 -0.91 4.98
C LEU A 726 26.37 -1.02 4.62
N GLY A 727 25.50 -0.53 5.49
CA GLY A 727 24.08 -0.38 5.16
C GLY A 727 23.80 0.95 4.47
N LEU A 728 23.49 0.95 3.17
CA LEU A 728 23.19 2.18 2.41
C LEU A 728 22.09 2.99 3.09
N ASN A 729 20.99 2.32 3.48
CA ASN A 729 19.84 2.98 4.11
C ASN A 729 20.19 3.57 5.48
N ARG A 730 21.13 2.97 6.23
CA ARG A 730 21.62 3.52 7.50
C ARG A 730 22.49 4.75 7.29
N ILE A 731 23.38 4.75 6.30
CA ILE A 731 24.18 5.93 5.94
C ILE A 731 23.25 7.11 5.63
N VAL A 732 22.26 6.92 4.76
CA VAL A 732 21.29 7.97 4.42
C VAL A 732 20.50 8.44 5.64
N MET A 733 20.00 7.51 6.46
CA MET A 733 19.24 7.83 7.66
C MET A 733 20.05 8.69 8.63
N PHE A 734 21.27 8.28 8.99
CA PHE A 734 22.05 8.97 9.99
C PHE A 734 22.74 10.23 9.46
N PHE A 735 23.15 10.26 8.18
CA PHE A 735 23.64 11.48 7.54
C PHE A 735 22.61 12.61 7.63
N LEU A 736 21.36 12.29 7.27
CA LEU A 736 20.24 13.23 7.27
C LEU A 736 19.55 13.39 8.63
N GLY A 737 19.97 12.65 9.65
CA GLY A 737 19.34 12.66 10.97
C GLY A 737 17.85 12.28 10.95
N LEU A 738 17.46 11.39 10.03
CA LEU A 738 16.08 10.92 9.92
C LEU A 738 15.71 10.02 11.11
N PRO A 739 14.48 10.13 11.65
CA PRO A 739 14.09 9.41 12.85
C PRO A 739 13.82 7.90 12.62
N ASN A 740 13.70 7.46 11.35
CA ASN A 740 13.35 6.08 11.03
C ASN A 740 13.95 5.66 9.68
N ILE A 741 14.56 4.47 9.63
CA ILE A 741 15.23 3.92 8.43
C ILE A 741 14.27 3.73 7.25
N ARG A 742 12.97 3.57 7.53
CA ARG A 742 11.92 3.44 6.51
C ARG A 742 11.76 4.70 5.66
N LEU A 743 12.13 5.87 6.17
CA LEU A 743 12.17 7.12 5.40
C LEU A 743 13.32 7.12 4.38
N ALA A 744 14.44 6.50 4.76
CA ALA A 744 15.64 6.33 3.93
C ALA A 744 15.55 5.13 2.98
N THR A 745 14.40 4.47 2.87
CA THR A 745 14.22 3.24 2.08
C THR A 745 13.05 3.41 1.12
N LEU A 746 13.25 3.15 -0.18
CA LEU A 746 12.23 3.41 -1.19
C LEU A 746 10.94 2.62 -0.92
N PHE A 747 11.06 1.30 -0.74
CA PHE A 747 9.96 0.39 -0.37
C PHE A 747 10.43 -0.49 0.80
N PRO A 748 10.18 -0.06 2.05
CA PRO A 748 10.72 -0.78 3.21
C PRO A 748 10.10 -2.17 3.36
N ARG A 749 10.92 -3.12 3.81
CA ARG A 749 10.52 -4.46 4.25
C ARG A 749 10.94 -4.66 5.70
N ASP A 750 9.99 -5.10 6.50
CA ASP A 750 10.18 -5.42 7.92
C ASP A 750 9.24 -6.58 8.29
N PRO A 751 9.30 -7.14 9.52
CA PRO A 751 8.48 -8.29 9.89
C PRO A 751 6.96 -8.07 9.73
N GLN A 752 6.50 -6.81 9.73
CA GLN A 752 5.08 -6.45 9.64
C GLN A 752 4.68 -5.88 8.27
N ARG A 753 5.64 -5.58 7.39
CA ARG A 753 5.42 -4.91 6.10
C ARG A 753 6.04 -5.69 4.93
N LEU A 754 5.15 -6.24 4.11
CA LEU A 754 5.49 -6.90 2.83
C LEU A 754 4.92 -6.17 1.59
N ARG A 755 4.10 -5.14 1.80
CA ARG A 755 3.42 -4.35 0.75
C ARG A 755 3.38 -2.86 1.14
N PRO A 756 3.28 -1.93 0.17
CA PRO A 756 3.70 -2.02 -1.23
C PRO A 756 5.22 -2.16 -1.38
#